data_AF-A0A9P6VVM6-F1
#
_entry.id   AF-A0A9P6VVM6-F1
#
_cell.length_a   1.000
_cell.length_b   1.000
_cell.length_c   1.000
_cell.angle_alpha   90.00
_cell.angle_beta   90.00
_cell.angle_gamma   90.00
#
_symmetry.space_group_name_H-M   'P 1'
#
loop_
_entity.id
_entity.type
_entity.pdbx_description
1 polymer ?
#
loop_
_entity_poly.entity_id
_entity_poly.type
_entity_poly.pdbx_seq_one_letter_code
_entity_poly.pdbx_strand_id
1 'polypeptide(L)'
;MLDTTHNDAVPQVATSDNTAATATVTVNTPVSETTSNQLNAELLGLRRSSRVPKPRTDLVADLEDEYKKRTYKRKPKPKPKLKAKDKKKVTKPKKKKLKKKVAKKKPGKKANSKSAAKNDTQEPILTESNWAPCTPLLSSDFKSQQSVESRLENPNMKAVPYANDIMKIMFFLNKFYTLFDQDLLNLSFQDFEVGLDLYPGDPRGSADGIYIEDKKGIVYYQDYILVKEVIQSQDKMNLLFLTLLQLLFIDPKKYDAPTLSEISGKNVYRTYITKIRQNASDWGYPKEWTTNKTLNNTVGEGKFPIFPQNDTEPVVDPSHPEILTPNVYTYITNDPLPDEENPLQRRELDDEGILGILPNDRMVLLRTLVDWCTIQSLLIHHEIYQLSHLKTETQFGTQTQHVARYYLDGPEETYNTFRKLCSLVQKKYEIRSKKKHYRKQVEEGKNPELREKFKLLEEIKLEMDNVGDSEKAKLTVSLYDKWERLFQGELNDNPLSDPFNDPIYTLRSQEFFIGRVPYMGDFYLPRLHSYGDGTTMSMYTDLRKLQDLVHKFKNKEYTVFHLFEEYGQTLSSRFKLLYHDTPAMIQDINRNNSTNGKCYWYEMCHDSKSLREFIDFLDYKIVRHPPKEKKKDEKDGDVTGVKQEMPVLSGGNKADDQSMTDVAPTTAVSTEASTANTTVTEATISIKSDDTDKKSKTPKKKKWVKLDTNTHPLPRDQRYNASRSKLQILKEYLSDFYYILSTFEQLRNEYADMKPGRRQLRDIRRNQINYNMDYDSDDDMME
;
A
#
# COMPACT_ATOMS: atom_id res chain seq x y z
N MET A 1 57.12 47.57 -15.74
CA MET A 1 58.33 48.38 -16.03
C MET A 1 57.85 49.75 -16.40
N LEU A 2 58.34 50.80 -15.71
CA LEU A 2 58.14 52.22 -16.02
C LEU A 2 56.68 52.73 -16.02
N ASP A 3 56.42 54.03 -15.88
CA ASP A 3 56.85 54.90 -14.77
C ASP A 3 55.92 56.14 -14.70
N THR A 4 55.83 56.67 -13.48
CA THR A 4 55.58 58.04 -12.96
C THR A 4 55.52 59.28 -13.90
N THR A 5 55.07 60.48 -13.51
CA THR A 5 54.47 61.09 -12.28
C THR A 5 53.07 61.70 -12.64
N HIS A 6 52.41 62.77 -12.12
CA HIS A 6 52.40 63.75 -11.00
C HIS A 6 51.00 64.45 -11.06
N ASN A 7 50.39 65.14 -10.09
CA ASN A 7 50.54 65.29 -8.62
C ASN A 7 49.09 65.50 -8.04
N ASP A 8 48.65 66.32 -7.07
CA ASP A 8 49.19 67.33 -6.13
C ASP A 8 48.21 67.54 -4.92
N ALA A 9 48.52 68.49 -4.02
CA ALA A 9 47.64 69.25 -3.10
C ALA A 9 46.78 68.53 -2.03
N VAL A 10 47.23 68.64 -0.78
CA VAL A 10 46.48 68.38 0.48
C VAL A 10 46.79 69.51 1.48
N PRO A 11 45.87 69.88 2.38
CA PRO A 11 46.30 70.15 3.77
C PRO A 11 45.35 69.61 4.87
N GLN A 12 45.97 68.99 5.89
CA GLN A 12 45.72 69.01 7.36
C GLN A 12 44.26 69.08 7.91
N VAL A 13 43.77 68.23 8.82
CA VAL A 13 44.29 67.53 10.05
C VAL A 13 44.32 68.39 11.34
N ALA A 14 43.33 68.17 12.20
CA ALA A 14 43.25 68.43 13.66
C ALA A 14 42.01 67.64 14.19
N THR A 15 42.00 66.67 15.12
CA THR A 15 42.53 66.44 16.50
C THR A 15 41.52 66.71 17.64
N SER A 16 41.69 65.95 18.74
CA SER A 16 41.17 66.12 20.13
C SER A 16 39.66 65.97 20.46
N ASP A 17 39.37 64.82 21.09
CA ASP A 17 38.90 64.67 22.49
C ASP A 17 37.43 64.73 22.97
N ASN A 18 37.23 63.94 24.03
CA ASN A 18 36.03 63.73 24.83
C ASN A 18 35.56 64.97 25.61
N THR A 19 34.27 65.05 25.93
CA THR A 19 33.75 64.99 27.34
C THR A 19 32.21 64.95 27.37
N ALA A 20 31.62 64.77 28.55
CA ALA A 20 30.18 64.48 28.75
C ALA A 20 29.45 65.51 29.62
N ALA A 21 28.12 65.56 29.50
CA ALA A 21 27.18 66.09 30.50
C ALA A 21 25.82 65.35 30.35
N THR A 22 25.39 64.48 31.26
CA THR A 22 24.78 64.68 32.61
C THR A 22 23.42 65.38 32.67
N ALA A 23 22.41 64.58 33.03
CA ALA A 23 21.24 64.98 33.84
C ALA A 23 20.88 63.79 34.76
N THR A 24 20.55 64.03 36.03
CA THR A 24 20.64 63.02 37.13
C THR A 24 19.51 63.11 38.17
N VAL A 25 19.53 62.21 39.19
CA VAL A 25 18.70 62.14 40.43
C VAL A 25 17.28 61.54 40.23
N THR A 26 16.70 60.69 41.11
CA THR A 26 17.14 59.98 42.35
C THR A 26 17.63 58.54 42.05
N VAL A 27 18.21 57.69 42.93
CA VAL A 27 18.45 57.60 44.40
C VAL A 27 17.44 56.79 45.25
N ASN A 28 17.80 55.52 45.58
CA ASN A 28 17.94 55.04 46.97
C ASN A 28 18.48 53.58 47.09
N THR A 29 19.68 53.45 47.65
CA THR A 29 20.32 52.27 48.29
C THR A 29 19.88 52.16 49.78
N PRO A 30 20.18 51.13 50.64
CA PRO A 30 21.52 50.53 50.85
C PRO A 30 21.67 49.11 51.52
N VAL A 31 22.92 48.76 51.91
CA VAL A 31 23.36 47.75 52.94
C VAL A 31 23.13 46.25 52.63
N SER A 32 24.08 45.31 52.86
CA SER A 32 25.55 45.33 53.04
C SER A 32 26.19 43.92 52.90
N GLU A 33 27.53 43.88 52.76
CA GLU A 33 28.48 42.87 53.28
C GLU A 33 28.45 41.35 52.90
N THR A 34 29.56 40.90 52.29
CA THR A 34 30.38 39.65 52.52
C THR A 34 29.73 38.28 52.81
N THR A 35 30.28 37.13 52.39
CA THR A 35 31.67 36.77 51.99
C THR A 35 31.72 35.77 50.83
N SER A 36 32.92 35.49 50.31
CA SER A 36 33.22 34.56 49.23
C SER A 36 32.96 33.06 49.53
N ASN A 37 32.22 32.38 48.65
CA ASN A 37 32.57 31.07 48.07
C ASN A 37 31.56 30.66 46.98
N GLN A 38 31.86 29.59 46.22
CA GLN A 38 30.99 28.94 45.22
C GLN A 38 30.76 29.70 43.89
N LEU A 39 31.84 30.13 43.25
CA LEU A 39 31.91 29.99 41.78
C LEU A 39 31.90 28.48 41.45
N ASN A 40 30.73 27.95 41.04
CA ASN A 40 30.51 26.72 40.23
C ASN A 40 29.07 26.19 40.40
N ALA A 41 28.06 26.92 39.89
CA ALA A 41 26.65 26.49 39.98
C ALA A 41 25.72 26.89 38.81
N GLU A 42 26.15 27.73 37.86
CA GLU A 42 25.24 28.31 36.85
C GLU A 42 25.19 27.58 35.49
N LEU A 43 25.88 26.45 35.33
CA LEU A 43 25.90 25.69 34.07
C LEU A 43 24.70 24.73 33.87
N LEU A 44 23.76 24.69 34.82
CA LEU A 44 22.51 23.93 34.74
C LEU A 44 21.33 24.78 35.24
N GLY A 45 20.44 25.19 34.32
CA GLY A 45 19.38 26.18 34.54
C GLY A 45 18.18 25.76 35.42
N LEU A 46 18.35 24.91 36.43
CA LEU A 46 17.27 24.43 37.29
C LEU A 46 16.88 25.43 38.39
N ARG A 47 16.18 26.52 38.02
CA ARG A 47 15.51 27.38 39.01
C ARG A 47 14.27 26.68 39.61
N ARG A 48 14.38 26.21 40.85
CA ARG A 48 13.26 25.66 41.63
C ARG A 48 12.24 26.77 41.94
N SER A 49 10.99 26.62 41.49
CA SER A 49 9.91 27.56 41.79
C SER A 49 9.31 27.32 43.19
N SER A 50 9.48 28.28 44.10
CA SER A 50 8.95 28.23 45.47
C SER A 50 7.45 28.58 45.54
N ARG A 51 6.58 27.66 45.10
CA ARG A 51 5.12 27.79 45.31
C ARG A 51 4.46 26.45 45.61
N VAL A 52 4.31 26.15 46.90
CA VAL A 52 3.64 24.93 47.39
C VAL A 52 2.12 25.04 47.14
N PRO A 53 1.50 24.14 46.36
CA PRO A 53 0.05 24.03 46.30
C PRO A 53 -0.46 23.43 47.62
N LYS A 54 -1.55 23.97 48.19
CA LYS A 54 -2.21 23.31 49.33
C LYS A 54 -2.78 21.95 48.87
N PRO A 55 -2.68 20.88 49.67
CA PRO A 55 -3.23 19.58 49.32
C PRO A 55 -4.75 19.66 49.16
N ARG A 56 -5.27 19.04 48.10
CA ARG A 56 -6.69 19.03 47.74
C ARG A 56 -7.43 17.99 48.57
N THR A 57 -8.24 18.44 49.52
CA THR A 57 -8.91 17.61 50.54
C THR A 57 -10.01 16.68 50.01
N ASP A 58 -10.48 16.92 48.78
CA ASP A 58 -11.85 16.55 48.39
C ASP A 58 -11.94 15.17 47.70
N LEU A 59 -10.80 14.46 47.56
CA LEU A 59 -10.70 13.13 46.95
C LEU A 59 -11.63 12.09 47.61
N VAL A 60 -11.94 12.24 48.90
CA VAL A 60 -12.88 11.36 49.61
C VAL A 60 -14.33 11.61 49.16
N ALA A 61 -14.70 12.88 48.90
CA ALA A 61 -16.04 13.24 48.45
C ALA A 61 -16.29 12.77 47.02
N ASP A 62 -15.34 12.98 46.10
CA ASP A 62 -15.43 12.51 44.71
C ASP A 62 -15.58 10.97 44.63
N LEU A 63 -14.85 10.22 45.46
CA LEU A 63 -14.95 8.75 45.54
C LEU A 63 -16.30 8.25 46.07
N GLU A 64 -16.86 8.89 47.10
CA GLU A 64 -18.20 8.57 47.59
C GLU A 64 -19.26 8.81 46.51
N ASP A 65 -19.13 9.90 45.75
CA ASP A 65 -20.10 10.28 44.73
C ASP A 65 -20.01 9.37 43.49
N GLU A 66 -18.82 8.88 43.14
CA GLU A 66 -18.64 7.78 42.17
C GLU A 66 -19.33 6.49 42.66
N TYR A 67 -19.17 6.11 43.93
CA TYR A 67 -19.84 4.94 44.51
C TYR A 67 -21.37 5.07 44.47
N LYS A 68 -21.91 6.26 44.80
CA LYS A 68 -23.34 6.57 44.69
C LYS A 68 -23.83 6.48 43.24
N LYS A 69 -23.08 7.04 42.27
CA LYS A 69 -23.43 6.98 40.84
C LYS A 69 -23.38 5.56 40.26
N ARG A 70 -22.48 4.69 40.73
CA ARG A 70 -22.36 3.28 40.29
C ARG A 70 -23.51 2.37 40.76
N THR A 71 -24.24 2.71 41.82
CA THR A 71 -25.33 1.84 42.35
C THR A 71 -26.67 1.98 41.62
N TYR A 72 -26.96 3.14 41.01
CA TYR A 72 -28.28 3.42 40.39
C TYR A 72 -28.49 2.86 38.96
N LYS A 73 -27.50 2.21 38.34
CA LYS A 73 -27.62 1.63 36.98
C LYS A 73 -27.52 0.10 36.95
N ARG A 74 -28.45 -0.60 37.61
CA ARG A 74 -28.69 -2.05 37.40
C ARG A 74 -30.11 -2.34 36.91
N LYS A 75 -30.22 -2.74 35.64
CA LYS A 75 -31.48 -3.22 35.03
C LYS A 75 -32.00 -4.46 35.78
N PRO A 76 -33.32 -4.60 36.03
CA PRO A 76 -33.87 -5.71 36.79
C PRO A 76 -33.79 -7.03 35.99
N LYS A 77 -33.25 -8.09 36.63
CA LYS A 77 -33.33 -9.46 36.11
C LYS A 77 -34.69 -10.09 36.50
N PRO A 78 -35.31 -10.93 35.65
CA PRO A 78 -36.59 -11.56 35.96
C PRO A 78 -36.47 -12.53 37.15
N LYS A 79 -37.45 -12.48 38.07
CA LYS A 79 -37.46 -13.28 39.31
C LYS A 79 -37.79 -14.76 39.02
N PRO A 80 -36.94 -15.74 39.38
CA PRO A 80 -37.34 -17.13 39.43
C PRO A 80 -38.32 -17.36 40.60
N LYS A 81 -39.36 -18.17 40.40
CA LYS A 81 -40.32 -18.50 41.48
C LYS A 81 -39.68 -19.46 42.48
N LEU A 82 -39.63 -19.09 43.76
CA LEU A 82 -39.25 -20.01 44.83
C LEU A 82 -40.27 -21.15 44.95
N LYS A 83 -39.77 -22.36 45.20
CA LYS A 83 -40.46 -23.35 46.04
C LYS A 83 -39.77 -23.37 47.40
N ALA A 84 -40.54 -23.58 48.46
CA ALA A 84 -40.02 -23.59 49.83
C ALA A 84 -39.05 -24.77 50.06
N LYS A 85 -38.07 -24.56 50.95
CA LYS A 85 -37.27 -25.64 51.54
C LYS A 85 -38.10 -26.37 52.60
N ASP A 86 -37.83 -27.65 52.82
CA ASP A 86 -37.36 -28.04 54.16
C ASP A 86 -36.54 -29.36 54.21
N LYS A 87 -35.77 -29.51 55.30
CA LYS A 87 -35.23 -30.73 55.95
C LYS A 87 -34.45 -31.82 55.16
N LYS A 88 -33.12 -31.75 55.36
CA LYS A 88 -32.21 -32.81 55.88
C LYS A 88 -32.19 -34.23 55.26
N LYS A 89 -31.05 -34.51 54.59
CA LYS A 89 -30.09 -35.64 54.79
C LYS A 89 -30.45 -37.11 54.39
N VAL A 90 -29.41 -37.76 53.86
CA VAL A 90 -29.02 -39.21 53.96
C VAL A 90 -29.50 -40.23 52.88
N THR A 91 -28.47 -40.74 52.16
CA THR A 91 -28.27 -42.01 51.41
C THR A 91 -29.26 -42.58 50.36
N LYS A 92 -28.65 -43.03 49.25
CA LYS A 92 -29.20 -43.95 48.21
C LYS A 92 -29.23 -45.39 48.77
N PRO A 93 -30.06 -46.34 48.24
CA PRO A 93 -29.51 -47.22 47.19
C PRO A 93 -30.47 -47.80 46.11
N LYS A 94 -29.88 -48.10 44.94
CA LYS A 94 -30.10 -49.23 44.00
C LYS A 94 -31.51 -49.66 43.51
N LYS A 95 -31.73 -49.39 42.22
CA LYS A 95 -32.60 -50.03 41.19
C LYS A 95 -32.97 -51.53 41.37
N LYS A 96 -34.25 -51.88 41.14
CA LYS A 96 -34.80 -53.04 40.36
C LYS A 96 -36.19 -52.60 39.83
N LYS A 97 -36.50 -52.49 38.52
CA LYS A 97 -36.65 -53.44 37.37
C LYS A 97 -38.02 -54.15 37.27
N LEU A 98 -38.81 -53.80 36.22
CA LEU A 98 -39.89 -54.57 35.54
C LEU A 98 -41.23 -54.80 36.30
N LYS A 99 -42.43 -55.04 35.68
CA LYS A 99 -43.05 -54.69 34.35
C LYS A 99 -44.56 -55.08 34.30
N LYS A 100 -45.44 -54.23 33.73
CA LYS A 100 -46.84 -54.52 33.25
C LYS A 100 -47.86 -54.94 34.35
N LYS A 101 -49.20 -54.90 34.21
CA LYS A 101 -50.18 -54.85 33.08
C LYS A 101 -51.29 -53.76 33.32
N VAL A 102 -51.80 -53.03 32.31
CA VAL A 102 -53.13 -53.15 31.61
C VAL A 102 -54.36 -52.95 32.54
N ALA A 103 -55.41 -52.13 32.29
CA ALA A 103 -55.97 -51.49 31.07
C ALA A 103 -56.42 -50.01 31.32
N LYS A 104 -57.22 -49.25 30.53
CA LYS A 104 -58.20 -49.53 29.42
C LYS A 104 -58.48 -48.24 28.57
N LYS A 105 -58.81 -48.41 27.27
CA LYS A 105 -59.51 -47.49 26.31
C LYS A 105 -58.96 -46.08 25.94
N LYS A 106 -58.50 -45.96 24.67
CA LYS A 106 -58.85 -45.04 23.53
C LYS A 106 -59.24 -43.54 23.76
N PRO A 107 -59.10 -42.65 22.74
CA PRO A 107 -58.16 -42.65 21.60
C PRO A 107 -57.46 -41.28 21.35
N GLY A 108 -56.30 -41.27 20.67
CA GLY A 108 -55.60 -40.03 20.29
C GLY A 108 -56.05 -39.44 18.94
N LYS A 109 -56.23 -38.11 18.87
CA LYS A 109 -56.38 -37.36 17.62
C LYS A 109 -54.97 -37.05 17.06
N LYS A 110 -54.73 -37.20 15.75
CA LYS A 110 -53.40 -36.99 15.14
C LYS A 110 -52.95 -35.53 15.33
N ALA A 111 -51.83 -35.31 16.02
CA ALA A 111 -51.13 -34.03 16.01
C ALA A 111 -50.33 -33.92 14.71
N ASN A 112 -50.73 -33.03 13.81
CA ASN A 112 -50.12 -32.91 12.48
C ASN A 112 -48.81 -32.10 12.54
N SER A 113 -47.85 -32.43 11.68
CA SER A 113 -46.58 -31.72 11.56
C SER A 113 -46.76 -30.31 10.99
N LYS A 114 -46.80 -29.29 11.86
CA LYS A 114 -46.75 -27.87 11.48
C LYS A 114 -45.84 -27.05 12.42
N SER A 115 -44.54 -27.12 12.18
CA SER A 115 -43.52 -26.27 12.82
C SER A 115 -42.47 -25.78 11.80
N ALA A 116 -42.95 -25.32 10.64
CA ALA A 116 -42.13 -24.84 9.52
C ALA A 116 -42.76 -23.60 8.81
N ALA A 117 -43.62 -22.86 9.50
CA ALA A 117 -44.41 -21.76 8.93
C ALA A 117 -44.57 -20.61 9.95
N LYS A 118 -43.46 -19.94 10.27
CA LYS A 118 -43.43 -18.78 11.18
C LYS A 118 -42.44 -17.66 10.80
N ASN A 119 -41.72 -17.79 9.69
CA ASN A 119 -40.64 -16.85 9.32
C ASN A 119 -41.10 -15.75 8.35
N ASP A 120 -42.21 -15.94 7.62
CA ASP A 120 -42.63 -15.07 6.49
C ASP A 120 -43.17 -13.68 6.90
N THR A 121 -43.17 -13.34 8.19
CA THR A 121 -43.68 -12.06 8.72
C THR A 121 -42.63 -11.19 9.43
N GLN A 122 -41.39 -11.68 9.55
CA GLN A 122 -40.26 -10.89 10.04
C GLN A 122 -39.58 -10.18 8.87
N GLU A 123 -39.25 -8.89 9.01
CA GLU A 123 -38.49 -8.17 7.98
C GLU A 123 -37.06 -8.73 7.90
N PRO A 124 -36.49 -8.93 6.70
CA PRO A 124 -35.11 -9.38 6.55
C PRO A 124 -34.15 -8.31 7.09
N ILE A 125 -33.16 -8.76 7.84
CA ILE A 125 -32.12 -7.90 8.42
C ILE A 125 -31.12 -7.58 7.31
N LEU A 126 -30.95 -6.29 6.98
CA LEU A 126 -29.96 -5.87 5.97
C LEU A 126 -28.57 -5.65 6.60
N THR A 127 -28.50 -5.29 7.88
CA THR A 127 -27.29 -4.81 8.58
C THR A 127 -26.28 -5.88 8.96
N GLU A 128 -26.52 -7.16 8.65
CA GLU A 128 -25.61 -8.28 8.95
C GLU A 128 -24.58 -8.56 7.83
N SER A 129 -24.71 -7.90 6.67
CA SER A 129 -23.84 -8.09 5.50
C SER A 129 -23.25 -6.76 5.06
N ASN A 130 -22.00 -6.77 4.59
CA ASN A 130 -21.40 -5.60 3.95
C ASN A 130 -22.07 -5.35 2.59
N TRP A 131 -22.71 -4.20 2.41
CA TRP A 131 -23.28 -3.75 1.13
C TRP A 131 -22.51 -2.59 0.51
N ALA A 132 -21.42 -2.12 1.13
CA ALA A 132 -20.56 -1.07 0.57
C ALA A 132 -19.96 -1.47 -0.80
N PRO A 133 -19.66 -0.48 -1.68
CA PRO A 133 -18.92 -0.71 -2.91
C PRO A 133 -17.47 -1.13 -2.65
N CYS A 134 -16.96 -0.90 -1.43
CA CYS A 134 -15.65 -1.36 -0.96
C CYS A 134 -15.74 -2.63 -0.11
N THR A 135 -14.72 -3.48 -0.20
CA THR A 135 -14.52 -4.68 0.61
C THR A 135 -13.12 -4.62 1.26
N PRO A 136 -12.96 -4.96 2.56
CA PRO A 136 -11.68 -4.87 3.24
C PRO A 136 -10.65 -5.89 2.76
N LEU A 137 -9.40 -5.46 2.63
CA LEU A 137 -8.29 -6.26 2.11
C LEU A 137 -7.51 -6.91 3.26
N LEU A 138 -8.01 -8.04 3.77
CA LEU A 138 -7.54 -8.60 5.04
C LEU A 138 -6.20 -9.32 4.90
N SER A 139 -5.23 -9.02 5.77
CA SER A 139 -3.96 -9.76 5.81
C SER A 139 -4.10 -11.19 6.35
N SER A 140 -5.27 -11.56 6.90
CA SER A 140 -5.58 -12.92 7.37
C SER A 140 -5.50 -13.96 6.27
N ASP A 141 -5.87 -13.59 5.05
CA ASP A 141 -6.10 -14.50 3.93
C ASP A 141 -4.84 -15.31 3.62
N PHE A 142 -3.68 -14.66 3.71
CA PHE A 142 -2.37 -15.24 3.41
C PHE A 142 -1.60 -15.79 4.62
N LYS A 143 -2.07 -15.63 5.87
CA LYS A 143 -1.30 -16.05 7.08
C LYS A 143 -0.89 -17.53 7.12
N SER A 144 -1.60 -18.39 6.38
CA SER A 144 -1.33 -19.83 6.26
C SER A 144 -0.86 -20.27 4.86
N GLN A 145 -0.68 -19.33 3.93
CA GLN A 145 -0.44 -19.61 2.50
C GLN A 145 1.00 -19.32 2.13
N GLN A 146 1.71 -20.32 1.58
CA GLN A 146 3.01 -20.11 0.94
C GLN A 146 2.82 -19.86 -0.56
N SER A 147 3.31 -18.72 -1.02
CA SER A 147 3.61 -18.41 -2.41
C SER A 147 4.79 -19.24 -2.92
N VAL A 148 4.97 -19.26 -4.24
CA VAL A 148 6.14 -19.82 -4.93
C VAL A 148 6.31 -19.00 -6.21
N GLU A 149 7.17 -17.99 -6.17
CA GLU A 149 7.41 -17.00 -7.23
C GLU A 149 7.67 -17.66 -8.59
N SER A 150 8.48 -18.74 -8.61
CA SER A 150 8.83 -19.47 -9.83
C SER A 150 7.64 -20.08 -10.58
N ARG A 151 6.43 -20.09 -10.03
CA ARG A 151 5.19 -20.42 -10.77
C ARG A 151 4.81 -19.38 -11.82
N LEU A 152 5.22 -18.12 -11.63
CA LEU A 152 4.97 -16.98 -12.53
C LEU A 152 6.17 -16.63 -13.43
N GLU A 153 7.31 -17.29 -13.23
CA GLU A 153 8.56 -17.07 -13.97
C GLU A 153 8.35 -17.09 -15.50
N ASN A 154 8.53 -15.93 -16.12
CA ASN A 154 8.48 -15.69 -17.57
C ASN A 154 9.49 -14.57 -17.94
N PRO A 155 9.79 -14.33 -19.23
CA PRO A 155 10.80 -13.34 -19.63
C PRO A 155 10.50 -11.89 -19.24
N ASN A 156 9.21 -11.56 -19.08
CA ASN A 156 8.77 -10.23 -18.67
C ASN A 156 8.77 -10.04 -17.14
N MET A 157 9.00 -11.11 -16.36
CA MET A 157 9.04 -11.08 -14.89
C MET A 157 10.38 -10.55 -14.37
N LYS A 158 10.45 -9.25 -14.07
CA LYS A 158 11.67 -8.58 -13.56
C LYS A 158 11.49 -8.17 -12.11
N ALA A 159 12.54 -8.28 -11.28
CA ALA A 159 12.52 -7.77 -9.92
C ALA A 159 12.60 -6.23 -9.93
N VAL A 160 11.75 -5.56 -9.13
CA VAL A 160 11.68 -4.10 -9.07
C VAL A 160 11.58 -3.63 -7.61
N PRO A 161 12.70 -3.58 -6.86
CA PRO A 161 12.68 -3.27 -5.42
C PRO A 161 12.09 -1.89 -5.10
N TYR A 162 12.33 -0.90 -5.97
CA TYR A 162 11.85 0.47 -5.83
C TYR A 162 10.34 0.63 -6.15
N ALA A 163 9.65 -0.40 -6.64
CA ALA A 163 8.25 -0.31 -7.06
C ALA A 163 7.31 0.07 -5.90
N ASN A 164 7.56 -0.43 -4.69
CA ASN A 164 6.81 -0.04 -3.49
C ASN A 164 6.85 1.48 -3.25
N ASP A 165 7.99 2.09 -3.50
CA ASP A 165 8.26 3.49 -3.16
C ASP A 165 7.71 4.42 -4.24
N ILE A 166 7.80 4.04 -5.52
CA ILE A 166 7.06 4.72 -6.61
C ILE A 166 5.56 4.61 -6.37
N MET A 167 5.04 3.41 -6.05
CA MET A 167 3.63 3.19 -5.72
C MET A 167 3.15 4.09 -4.58
N LYS A 168 3.95 4.23 -3.52
CA LYS A 168 3.66 5.11 -2.38
C LYS A 168 3.58 6.58 -2.78
N ILE A 169 4.52 7.07 -3.59
CA ILE A 169 4.51 8.45 -4.11
C ILE A 169 3.30 8.67 -5.02
N MET A 170 2.99 7.72 -5.92
CA MET A 170 1.82 7.78 -6.78
C MET A 170 0.50 7.78 -5.96
N PHE A 171 0.38 6.95 -4.92
CA PHE A 171 -0.79 6.97 -4.03
C PHE A 171 -0.95 8.31 -3.31
N PHE A 172 0.15 8.93 -2.88
CA PHE A 172 0.15 10.23 -2.23
C PHE A 172 -0.30 11.35 -3.19
N LEU A 173 0.27 11.41 -4.40
CA LEU A 173 -0.18 12.34 -5.46
C LEU A 173 -1.66 12.17 -5.80
N ASN A 174 -2.12 10.92 -5.87
CA ASN A 174 -3.50 10.60 -6.24
C ASN A 174 -4.52 11.01 -5.16
N LYS A 175 -4.21 10.77 -3.88
CA LYS A 175 -5.12 11.08 -2.76
C LYS A 175 -5.18 12.58 -2.43
N PHE A 176 -4.09 13.30 -2.62
CA PHE A 176 -3.98 14.74 -2.33
C PHE A 176 -3.92 15.58 -3.63
N TYR A 177 -4.59 15.12 -4.69
CA TYR A 177 -4.51 15.66 -6.05
C TYR A 177 -4.77 17.17 -6.17
N THR A 178 -5.55 17.73 -5.25
CA THR A 178 -5.88 19.16 -5.14
C THR A 178 -4.67 20.04 -4.83
N LEU A 179 -3.56 19.47 -4.38
CA LEU A 179 -2.34 20.19 -3.97
C LEU A 179 -1.23 20.15 -5.03
N PHE A 180 -1.43 19.51 -6.19
CA PHE A 180 -0.41 19.30 -7.22
C PHE A 180 -0.84 19.87 -8.58
N ASP A 181 0.14 20.28 -9.38
CA ASP A 181 -0.09 20.68 -10.77
C ASP A 181 -0.46 19.50 -11.67
N GLN A 182 -1.18 19.78 -12.76
CA GLN A 182 -1.64 18.79 -13.73
C GLN A 182 -0.50 18.01 -14.39
N ASP A 183 0.69 18.60 -14.58
CA ASP A 183 1.86 17.91 -15.14
C ASP A 183 2.54 16.95 -14.13
N LEU A 184 2.11 16.93 -12.87
CA LEU A 184 2.38 15.85 -11.90
C LEU A 184 1.26 14.81 -11.85
N LEU A 185 -0.01 15.22 -12.01
CA LEU A 185 -1.16 14.29 -11.97
C LEU A 185 -1.23 13.35 -13.18
N ASN A 186 -0.56 13.68 -14.29
CA ASN A 186 -0.45 12.82 -15.48
C ASN A 186 0.76 11.86 -15.46
N LEU A 187 1.54 11.77 -14.36
CA LEU A 187 2.71 10.89 -14.26
C LEU A 187 2.36 9.39 -14.41
N SER A 188 3.15 8.67 -15.20
CA SER A 188 3.18 7.20 -15.25
C SER A 188 4.31 6.62 -14.41
N PHE A 189 4.21 5.33 -14.08
CA PHE A 189 5.28 4.62 -13.36
C PHE A 189 6.61 4.71 -14.12
N GLN A 190 6.58 4.64 -15.46
CA GLN A 190 7.75 4.80 -16.31
C GLN A 190 8.34 6.22 -16.32
N ASP A 191 7.57 7.27 -16.01
CA ASP A 191 8.12 8.63 -15.94
C ASP A 191 9.01 8.82 -14.70
N PHE A 192 8.71 8.10 -13.60
CA PHE A 192 9.63 8.00 -12.46
C PHE A 192 10.91 7.24 -12.83
N GLU A 193 10.80 6.15 -13.58
CA GLU A 193 11.97 5.36 -13.99
C GLU A 193 12.91 6.13 -14.92
N VAL A 194 12.36 6.77 -15.96
CA VAL A 194 13.14 7.60 -16.90
C VAL A 194 13.64 8.87 -16.23
N GLY A 195 12.82 9.52 -15.40
CA GLY A 195 13.15 10.79 -14.74
C GLY A 195 14.14 10.66 -13.59
N LEU A 196 14.28 9.48 -12.98
CA LEU A 196 15.21 9.21 -11.88
C LEU A 196 16.37 8.28 -12.24
N ASP A 197 16.41 7.78 -13.49
CA ASP A 197 17.42 6.83 -14.02
C ASP A 197 17.41 5.48 -13.27
N LEU A 198 16.22 4.87 -13.18
CA LEU A 198 15.96 3.58 -12.50
C LEU A 198 15.65 2.49 -13.52
N TYR A 199 16.31 1.34 -13.41
CA TYR A 199 16.18 0.22 -14.34
C TYR A 199 15.69 -1.06 -13.62
N PRO A 200 14.66 -1.75 -14.14
CA PRO A 200 14.12 -2.96 -13.52
C PRO A 200 14.99 -4.19 -13.83
N GLY A 201 15.28 -5.02 -12.82
CA GLY A 201 15.98 -6.29 -13.03
C GLY A 201 16.78 -6.80 -11.82
N ASP A 202 17.46 -5.93 -11.07
CA ASP A 202 18.24 -6.33 -9.89
C ASP A 202 17.33 -6.41 -8.64
N PRO A 203 17.27 -7.57 -7.93
CA PRO A 203 16.60 -7.66 -6.63
C PRO A 203 17.14 -6.74 -5.52
N ARG A 204 18.27 -6.04 -5.72
CA ARG A 204 18.93 -5.18 -4.71
C ARG A 204 18.67 -3.67 -4.86
N GLY A 205 18.25 -3.19 -6.03
CA GLY A 205 18.04 -1.77 -6.32
C GLY A 205 17.67 -1.54 -7.79
N SER A 206 18.05 -0.39 -8.36
CA SER A 206 18.16 -0.23 -9.81
C SER A 206 19.24 -1.16 -10.38
N ALA A 207 18.98 -1.75 -11.54
CA ALA A 207 20.00 -2.38 -12.36
C ALA A 207 20.89 -1.33 -13.08
N ASP A 208 21.98 -1.78 -13.69
CA ASP A 208 22.92 -0.95 -14.48
C ASP A 208 22.36 -0.48 -15.85
N GLY A 209 21.15 -0.90 -16.23
CA GLY A 209 20.49 -0.60 -17.50
C GLY A 209 19.55 -1.72 -17.95
N ILE A 210 18.92 -1.57 -19.11
CA ILE A 210 18.00 -2.59 -19.68
C ILE A 210 18.75 -3.50 -20.66
N TYR A 211 18.68 -4.81 -20.44
CA TYR A 211 19.16 -5.79 -21.42
C TYR A 211 18.15 -5.95 -22.56
N ILE A 212 18.60 -5.79 -23.81
CA ILE A 212 17.79 -5.98 -25.02
C ILE A 212 18.37 -7.13 -25.85
N GLU A 213 17.57 -8.18 -26.06
CA GLU A 213 18.02 -9.41 -26.75
C GLU A 213 18.53 -9.14 -28.17
N ASP A 214 17.83 -8.30 -28.94
CA ASP A 214 18.20 -7.92 -30.31
C ASP A 214 19.57 -7.22 -30.39
N LYS A 215 19.87 -6.37 -29.39
CA LYS A 215 21.13 -5.63 -29.29
C LYS A 215 22.23 -6.42 -28.56
N LYS A 216 21.90 -7.52 -27.88
CA LYS A 216 22.79 -8.38 -27.07
C LYS A 216 23.65 -7.62 -26.06
N GLY A 217 23.08 -6.57 -25.46
CA GLY A 217 23.78 -5.67 -24.57
C GLY A 217 22.85 -4.95 -23.59
N ILE A 218 23.46 -4.26 -22.63
CA ILE A 218 22.81 -3.32 -21.71
C ILE A 218 22.65 -1.98 -22.44
N VAL A 219 21.52 -1.31 -22.23
CA VAL A 219 21.09 -0.12 -22.95
C VAL A 219 20.43 0.85 -21.96
N TYR A 220 20.79 2.13 -22.03
CA TYR A 220 20.29 3.21 -21.17
C TYR A 220 19.09 3.92 -21.81
N TYR A 221 18.30 4.65 -21.03
CA TYR A 221 17.11 5.35 -21.55
C TYR A 221 17.43 6.30 -22.72
N GLN A 222 18.56 7.02 -22.64
CA GLN A 222 19.05 7.91 -23.70
C GLN A 222 19.39 7.23 -25.05
N ASP A 223 19.58 5.90 -25.07
CA ASP A 223 20.00 5.14 -26.25
C ASP A 223 18.81 4.63 -27.10
N TYR A 224 17.57 4.86 -26.64
CA TYR A 224 16.35 4.43 -27.33
C TYR A 224 15.11 5.30 -27.08
N ILE A 225 15.11 6.19 -26.08
CA ILE A 225 14.09 7.23 -25.89
C ILE A 225 14.66 8.56 -26.40
N LEU A 226 13.81 9.41 -26.99
CA LEU A 226 14.21 10.75 -27.41
C LEU A 226 14.69 11.56 -26.20
N VAL A 227 15.87 12.18 -26.30
CA VAL A 227 16.49 12.98 -25.20
C VAL A 227 15.53 14.05 -24.66
N LYS A 228 14.68 14.62 -25.52
CA LYS A 228 13.61 15.55 -25.12
C LYS A 228 12.64 14.93 -24.10
N GLU A 229 12.19 13.69 -24.31
CA GLU A 229 11.30 13.00 -23.37
C GLU A 229 12.02 12.67 -22.05
N VAL A 230 13.30 12.29 -22.12
CA VAL A 230 14.11 12.03 -20.92
C VAL A 230 14.21 13.29 -20.05
N ILE A 231 14.49 14.44 -20.66
CA ILE A 231 14.48 15.75 -19.99
C ILE A 231 13.09 16.07 -19.44
N GLN A 232 12.00 15.85 -20.19
CA GLN A 232 10.64 16.08 -19.69
C GLN A 232 10.29 15.21 -18.45
N SER A 233 10.72 13.95 -18.41
CA SER A 233 10.55 13.10 -17.23
C SER A 233 11.41 13.60 -16.05
N GLN A 234 12.65 14.03 -16.30
CA GLN A 234 13.54 14.61 -15.29
C GLN A 234 13.00 15.93 -14.70
N ASP A 235 12.50 16.84 -15.55
CA ASP A 235 11.88 18.10 -15.14
C ASP A 235 10.66 17.85 -14.24
N LYS A 236 9.82 16.85 -14.55
CA LYS A 236 8.69 16.47 -13.68
C LYS A 236 9.14 15.89 -12.33
N MET A 237 10.26 15.18 -12.28
CA MET A 237 10.82 14.71 -10.99
C MET A 237 11.38 15.87 -10.16
N ASN A 238 12.01 16.86 -10.81
CA ASN A 238 12.47 18.09 -10.17
C ASN A 238 11.32 19.03 -9.75
N LEU A 239 10.19 19.00 -10.49
CA LEU A 239 8.93 19.63 -10.10
C LEU A 239 8.36 18.98 -8.84
N LEU A 240 8.21 17.65 -8.84
CA LEU A 240 7.70 16.88 -7.71
C LEU A 240 8.53 17.13 -6.44
N PHE A 241 9.85 17.11 -6.57
CA PHE A 241 10.78 17.45 -5.49
C PHE A 241 10.52 18.87 -4.95
N LEU A 242 10.37 19.87 -5.83
CA LEU A 242 10.03 21.24 -5.42
C LEU A 242 8.66 21.31 -4.72
N THR A 243 7.63 20.65 -5.24
CA THR A 243 6.29 20.65 -4.65
C THR A 243 6.30 20.05 -3.23
N LEU A 244 7.00 18.93 -3.02
CA LEU A 244 7.17 18.32 -1.70
C LEU A 244 7.91 19.26 -0.73
N LEU A 245 8.98 19.93 -1.18
CA LEU A 245 9.71 20.92 -0.39
C LEU A 245 8.83 22.13 -0.02
N GLN A 246 7.98 22.60 -0.94
CA GLN A 246 7.07 23.70 -0.68
C GLN A 246 5.95 23.31 0.29
N LEU A 247 5.34 22.12 0.12
CA LEU A 247 4.31 21.56 1.00
C LEU A 247 4.77 21.42 2.46
N LEU A 248 6.07 21.20 2.71
CA LEU A 248 6.64 21.13 4.05
C LEU A 248 6.78 22.49 4.75
N PHE A 249 7.01 23.58 4.01
CA PHE A 249 7.56 24.82 4.58
C PHE A 249 6.90 26.14 4.16
N ILE A 250 5.92 26.13 3.25
CA ILE A 250 5.13 27.31 2.88
C ILE A 250 3.90 27.42 3.79
N ASP A 251 3.52 28.64 4.17
CA ASP A 251 2.28 28.90 4.91
C ASP A 251 1.06 28.36 4.12
N PRO A 252 0.14 27.58 4.72
CA PRO A 252 -1.06 27.07 4.05
C PRO A 252 -1.98 28.12 3.39
N LYS A 253 -1.79 29.41 3.69
CA LYS A 253 -2.52 30.55 3.10
C LYS A 253 -1.82 31.21 1.90
N LYS A 254 -0.59 30.77 1.60
CA LYS A 254 0.28 31.26 0.51
C LYS A 254 0.74 30.13 -0.41
N TYR A 255 0.33 28.90 -0.13
CA TYR A 255 0.62 27.77 -0.98
C TYR A 255 -0.21 27.88 -2.26
N ASP A 256 0.48 27.83 -3.38
CA ASP A 256 -0.05 27.57 -4.71
C ASP A 256 0.79 26.41 -5.28
N ALA A 257 0.26 25.63 -6.21
CA ALA A 257 1.00 24.50 -6.77
C ALA A 257 2.10 25.03 -7.73
N PRO A 258 3.39 24.76 -7.49
CA PRO A 258 4.45 25.26 -8.36
C PRO A 258 4.36 24.60 -9.74
N THR A 259 4.76 25.36 -10.76
CA THR A 259 4.71 24.99 -12.17
C THR A 259 6.10 24.66 -12.72
N LEU A 260 6.16 23.96 -13.86
CA LEU A 260 7.43 23.66 -14.57
C LEU A 260 8.28 24.93 -14.83
N SER A 261 7.64 26.09 -15.00
CA SER A 261 8.30 27.40 -15.18
C SER A 261 9.17 27.85 -14.00
N GLU A 262 8.88 27.42 -12.79
CA GLU A 262 9.57 27.89 -11.57
C GLU A 262 10.87 27.15 -11.27
N ILE A 263 11.05 25.97 -11.86
CA ILE A 263 12.25 25.12 -11.73
C ILE A 263 13.50 25.85 -12.25
N SER A 264 13.35 26.66 -13.31
CA SER A 264 14.46 27.34 -13.99
C SER A 264 15.10 28.50 -13.20
N GLY A 265 14.70 28.71 -11.94
CA GLY A 265 15.30 29.70 -11.05
C GLY A 265 16.67 29.27 -10.50
N LYS A 266 17.47 30.23 -10.03
CA LYS A 266 18.73 29.94 -9.33
C LYS A 266 18.49 29.76 -7.82
N ASN A 267 19.16 28.79 -7.19
CA ASN A 267 19.07 28.48 -5.75
C ASN A 267 17.63 28.12 -5.27
N VAL A 268 16.78 27.60 -6.16
CA VAL A 268 15.35 27.27 -5.87
C VAL A 268 15.22 26.31 -4.69
N TYR A 269 16.05 25.25 -4.66
CA TYR A 269 15.95 24.18 -3.66
C TYR A 269 16.65 24.53 -2.34
N ARG A 270 17.80 25.22 -2.41
CA ARG A 270 18.72 25.52 -1.30
C ARG A 270 18.07 26.03 -0.02
N THR A 271 17.10 26.94 -0.13
CA THR A 271 16.39 27.52 1.03
C THR A 271 15.56 26.48 1.78
N TYR A 272 14.95 25.52 1.07
CA TYR A 272 14.16 24.45 1.66
C TYR A 272 15.05 23.31 2.17
N ILE A 273 16.07 22.92 1.41
CA ILE A 273 17.05 21.90 1.82
C ILE A 273 17.76 22.32 3.10
N THR A 274 18.12 23.60 3.26
CA THR A 274 18.72 24.12 4.51
C THR A 274 17.79 23.91 5.72
N LYS A 275 16.47 24.08 5.56
CA LYS A 275 15.49 23.78 6.62
C LYS A 275 15.35 22.28 6.89
N ILE A 276 15.44 21.43 5.86
CA ILE A 276 15.46 19.97 6.05
C ILE A 276 16.70 19.54 6.82
N ARG A 277 17.90 20.00 6.43
CA ARG A 277 19.15 19.68 7.14
C ARG A 277 19.11 20.06 8.62
N GLN A 278 18.38 21.12 8.98
CA GLN A 278 18.13 21.52 10.37
C GLN A 278 17.17 20.58 11.11
N ASN A 279 16.10 20.10 10.46
CA ASN A 279 15.01 19.34 11.10
C ASN A 279 15.13 17.81 10.97
N ALA A 280 15.92 17.29 10.02
CA ALA A 280 15.92 15.87 9.66
C ALA A 280 16.35 14.93 10.81
N SER A 281 17.15 15.42 11.76
CA SER A 281 17.50 14.68 12.97
C SER A 281 16.28 14.43 13.87
N ASP A 282 15.42 15.44 14.04
CA ASP A 282 14.21 15.35 14.88
C ASP A 282 13.07 14.63 14.16
N TRP A 283 13.01 14.75 12.83
CA TRP A 283 12.00 14.08 11.99
C TRP A 283 12.34 12.60 11.70
N GLY A 284 13.57 12.17 11.98
CA GLY A 284 14.06 10.82 11.76
C GLY A 284 14.52 10.57 10.32
N TYR A 285 15.71 9.97 10.20
CA TYR A 285 16.32 9.60 8.91
C TYR A 285 15.76 8.30 8.33
N PRO A 286 15.77 8.14 6.99
CA PRO A 286 15.44 6.86 6.35
C PRO A 286 16.47 5.79 6.69
N LYS A 287 15.97 4.56 6.84
CA LYS A 287 16.73 3.36 7.23
C LYS A 287 17.96 3.06 6.37
N GLU A 288 17.92 3.46 5.10
CA GLU A 288 19.02 3.34 4.17
C GLU A 288 20.23 4.21 4.57
N TRP A 289 19.94 5.38 5.14
CA TRP A 289 20.89 6.43 5.54
C TRP A 289 21.14 6.47 7.05
N THR A 290 21.07 5.33 7.74
CA THR A 290 21.45 5.21 9.16
C THR A 290 22.62 4.25 9.37
N THR A 291 23.37 4.53 10.44
CA THR A 291 24.67 3.89 10.73
C THR A 291 24.54 2.50 11.38
N ASN A 292 23.32 2.08 11.77
CA ASN A 292 23.01 0.85 12.51
C ASN A 292 23.15 -0.49 11.74
N LYS A 293 24.09 -0.58 10.78
CA LYS A 293 24.34 -1.79 10.00
C LYS A 293 25.28 -2.80 10.68
N THR A 294 26.02 -2.39 11.74
CA THR A 294 27.11 -3.22 12.34
C THR A 294 27.25 -3.10 13.87
N LEU A 295 26.30 -3.65 14.63
CA LEU A 295 26.47 -3.88 16.09
C LEU A 295 25.88 -5.24 16.54
N ASN A 296 26.31 -6.31 15.86
CA ASN A 296 25.79 -7.68 16.00
C ASN A 296 25.97 -8.35 17.39
N ASN A 297 26.58 -7.68 18.37
CA ASN A 297 26.98 -8.30 19.65
C ASN A 297 26.14 -7.88 20.88
N THR A 298 25.13 -7.01 20.74
CA THR A 298 24.29 -6.54 21.87
C THR A 298 22.78 -6.73 21.64
N VAL A 299 22.41 -7.76 20.87
CA VAL A 299 21.03 -8.10 20.42
C VAL A 299 20.13 -8.67 21.54
N GLY A 300 20.38 -8.30 22.80
CA GLY A 300 19.54 -8.64 23.94
C GLY A 300 18.43 -7.62 24.19
N GLU A 301 18.81 -6.37 24.44
CA GLU A 301 17.88 -5.32 24.89
C GLU A 301 18.13 -3.93 24.25
N GLY A 302 19.13 -3.78 23.38
CA GLY A 302 19.44 -2.52 22.68
C GLY A 302 19.87 -1.35 23.59
N LYS A 303 20.11 -1.61 24.87
CA LYS A 303 20.35 -0.62 25.93
C LYS A 303 21.75 -0.75 26.52
N PHE A 304 22.39 0.37 26.83
CA PHE A 304 23.74 0.46 27.35
C PHE A 304 23.70 1.17 28.71
N PRO A 305 24.19 0.55 29.80
CA PRO A 305 24.23 1.19 31.11
C PRO A 305 25.21 2.38 31.07
N ILE A 306 24.77 3.53 31.57
CA ILE A 306 25.62 4.74 31.68
C ILE A 306 26.68 4.53 32.76
N PHE A 307 26.31 3.86 33.86
CA PHE A 307 27.21 3.58 34.97
C PHE A 307 27.72 2.12 34.91
N PRO A 308 29.03 1.85 35.10
CA PRO A 308 29.59 0.49 34.97
C PRO A 308 29.07 -0.55 35.99
N GLN A 309 28.39 -0.09 37.03
CA GLN A 309 27.79 -0.90 38.08
C GLN A 309 26.37 -0.40 38.35
N ASN A 310 25.52 -1.29 38.86
CA ASN A 310 24.17 -0.93 39.31
C ASN A 310 24.22 -0.54 40.78
N ASP A 311 23.37 0.39 41.21
CA ASP A 311 23.17 0.73 42.62
C ASP A 311 22.49 -0.46 43.32
N THR A 312 23.21 -1.11 44.25
CA THR A 312 22.72 -2.33 44.94
C THR A 312 22.67 -2.28 46.46
N GLU A 313 23.30 -1.29 47.12
CA GLU A 313 23.10 -0.87 48.54
C GLU A 313 24.18 0.16 48.96
N PRO A 314 24.04 0.91 50.07
CA PRO A 314 22.95 0.92 51.04
C PRO A 314 21.74 1.76 50.59
N VAL A 315 20.52 1.29 50.86
CA VAL A 315 19.30 2.02 50.49
C VAL A 315 19.04 3.21 51.42
N VAL A 316 18.59 4.34 50.86
CA VAL A 316 18.43 5.62 51.57
C VAL A 316 17.26 5.62 52.57
N ASP A 317 16.19 4.85 52.32
CA ASP A 317 15.11 4.63 53.29
C ASP A 317 14.95 3.12 53.60
N PRO A 318 15.39 2.65 54.78
CA PRO A 318 15.18 1.27 55.23
C PRO A 318 13.70 0.86 55.37
N SER A 319 12.78 1.82 55.41
CA SER A 319 11.32 1.57 55.48
C SER A 319 10.73 1.19 54.11
N HIS A 320 11.38 1.63 53.03
CA HIS A 320 10.97 1.38 51.63
C HIS A 320 12.22 1.01 50.80
N PRO A 321 12.74 -0.22 50.94
CA PRO A 321 14.02 -0.64 50.35
C PRO A 321 14.01 -0.84 48.81
N GLU A 322 13.05 -0.23 48.10
CA GLU A 322 12.83 -0.43 46.67
C GLU A 322 13.71 0.49 45.80
N ILE A 323 14.80 -0.04 45.24
CA ILE A 323 15.61 0.65 44.23
C ILE A 323 14.88 0.57 42.87
N LEU A 324 13.99 1.54 42.60
CA LEU A 324 13.18 1.59 41.37
C LEU A 324 13.99 1.78 40.07
N THR A 325 15.19 2.34 40.19
CA THR A 325 16.09 2.63 39.06
C THR A 325 17.54 2.22 39.41
N PRO A 326 17.90 0.93 39.28
CA PRO A 326 19.23 0.45 39.65
C PRO A 326 20.38 0.96 38.77
N ASN A 327 20.08 1.48 37.58
CA ASN A 327 21.04 2.12 36.67
C ASN A 327 20.25 2.97 35.66
N VAL A 328 20.92 3.94 35.02
CA VAL A 328 20.36 4.69 33.90
C VAL A 328 20.90 4.09 32.61
N TYR A 329 20.05 3.85 31.62
CA TYR A 329 20.43 3.24 30.35
C TYR A 329 20.21 4.21 29.19
N THR A 330 21.20 4.31 28.30
CA THR A 330 21.02 4.85 26.95
C THR A 330 20.53 3.73 26.01
N TYR A 331 19.97 4.09 24.87
CA TYR A 331 19.55 3.16 23.82
C TYR A 331 20.26 3.52 22.52
N ILE A 332 20.53 2.53 21.67
CA ILE A 332 20.96 2.83 20.28
C ILE A 332 19.80 3.52 19.56
N THR A 333 20.00 4.78 19.20
CA THR A 333 19.13 5.56 18.31
C THR A 333 19.43 5.26 16.85
N ASN A 334 18.51 5.60 15.94
CA ASN A 334 18.70 5.43 14.50
C ASN A 334 19.45 6.62 13.91
N ASP A 335 20.72 6.73 14.31
CA ASP A 335 21.58 7.86 14.00
C ASP A 335 21.91 7.91 12.49
N PRO A 336 21.98 9.11 11.89
CA PRO A 336 22.27 9.27 10.47
C PRO A 336 23.67 8.76 10.10
N LEU A 337 23.91 8.60 8.80
CA LEU A 337 25.26 8.47 8.25
C LEU A 337 26.11 9.72 8.55
N PRO A 338 27.45 9.59 8.63
CA PRO A 338 28.36 10.73 8.68
C PRO A 338 28.15 11.70 7.51
N ASP A 339 28.38 12.99 7.72
CA ASP A 339 28.08 14.04 6.73
C ASP A 339 28.81 13.87 5.38
N GLU A 340 29.91 13.11 5.34
CA GLU A 340 30.64 12.76 4.11
C GLU A 340 29.91 11.71 3.25
N GLU A 341 29.16 10.78 3.87
CA GLU A 341 28.40 9.73 3.19
C GLU A 341 26.90 10.06 3.05
N ASN A 342 26.38 10.95 3.90
CA ASN A 342 24.96 11.32 3.98
C ASN A 342 24.48 12.06 2.71
N PRO A 343 23.60 11.48 1.87
CA PRO A 343 23.20 12.11 0.60
C PRO A 343 22.49 13.45 0.75
N LEU A 344 21.90 13.74 1.92
CA LEU A 344 21.24 15.00 2.22
C LEU A 344 22.22 16.19 2.33
N GLN A 345 23.49 15.93 2.64
CA GLN A 345 24.53 16.96 2.83
C GLN A 345 25.27 17.31 1.52
N ARG A 346 25.00 16.58 0.41
CA ARG A 346 25.57 16.87 -0.90
C ARG A 346 25.18 18.27 -1.38
N ARG A 347 26.17 19.02 -1.87
CA ARG A 347 25.98 20.39 -2.40
C ARG A 347 25.27 20.39 -3.75
N GLU A 348 25.46 19.33 -4.54
CA GLU A 348 24.80 19.08 -5.83
C GLU A 348 23.28 19.22 -5.72
N LEU A 349 22.69 18.74 -4.61
CA LEU A 349 21.25 18.83 -4.31
C LEU A 349 20.73 20.28 -4.20
N ASP A 350 21.57 21.25 -3.77
CA ASP A 350 21.15 22.65 -3.58
C ASP A 350 20.95 23.42 -4.90
N ASP A 351 21.69 23.03 -5.94
CA ASP A 351 21.73 23.71 -7.24
C ASP A 351 21.08 22.88 -8.38
N GLU A 352 21.23 21.55 -8.40
CA GLU A 352 20.69 20.66 -9.46
C GLU A 352 19.36 19.96 -9.08
N GLY A 353 18.92 20.13 -7.84
CA GLY A 353 17.71 19.50 -7.31
C GLY A 353 17.88 17.98 -7.11
N ILE A 354 16.82 17.20 -7.34
CA ILE A 354 16.80 15.75 -7.04
C ILE A 354 17.82 14.96 -7.86
N LEU A 355 18.27 15.50 -8.99
CA LEU A 355 19.22 14.82 -9.88
C LEU A 355 20.66 14.79 -9.30
N GLY A 356 21.00 15.72 -8.40
CA GLY A 356 22.30 15.82 -7.74
C GLY A 356 22.62 14.73 -6.70
N ILE A 357 21.84 13.64 -6.65
CA ILE A 357 22.12 12.44 -5.83
C ILE A 357 21.94 11.15 -6.65
N LEU A 358 22.48 10.03 -6.18
CA LEU A 358 22.50 8.75 -6.90
C LEU A 358 21.07 8.19 -7.13
N PRO A 359 20.76 7.50 -8.24
CA PRO A 359 19.40 7.07 -8.60
C PRO A 359 18.60 6.39 -7.48
N ASN A 360 19.21 5.43 -6.77
CA ASN A 360 18.55 4.76 -5.64
C ASN A 360 18.26 5.74 -4.48
N ASP A 361 19.17 6.67 -4.19
CA ASP A 361 18.98 7.71 -3.15
C ASP A 361 17.93 8.75 -3.54
N ARG A 362 17.71 9.01 -4.84
CA ARG A 362 16.59 9.85 -5.32
C ARG A 362 15.25 9.29 -4.84
N MET A 363 15.06 7.98 -4.97
CA MET A 363 13.86 7.28 -4.50
C MET A 363 13.73 7.31 -2.97
N VAL A 364 14.83 7.09 -2.24
CA VAL A 364 14.85 7.18 -0.77
C VAL A 364 14.44 8.59 -0.32
N LEU A 365 14.99 9.64 -0.93
CA LEU A 365 14.67 11.03 -0.60
C LEU A 365 13.21 11.36 -0.90
N LEU A 366 12.69 11.01 -2.08
CA LEU A 366 11.29 11.27 -2.44
C LEU A 366 10.30 10.51 -1.54
N ARG A 367 10.57 9.25 -1.19
CA ARG A 367 9.77 8.52 -0.19
C ARG A 367 9.79 9.24 1.16
N THR A 368 10.97 9.62 1.64
CA THR A 368 11.15 10.26 2.94
C THR A 368 10.48 11.64 3.00
N LEU A 369 10.53 12.41 1.91
CA LEU A 369 9.78 13.66 1.76
C LEU A 369 8.27 13.43 1.83
N VAL A 370 7.74 12.38 1.19
CA VAL A 370 6.33 11.99 1.32
C VAL A 370 5.96 11.62 2.76
N ASP A 371 6.79 10.84 3.45
CA ASP A 371 6.59 10.52 4.87
C ASP A 371 6.56 11.80 5.73
N TRP A 372 7.59 12.64 5.63
CA TRP A 372 7.65 13.92 6.35
C TRP A 372 6.48 14.84 5.97
N CYS A 373 6.00 14.86 4.72
CA CYS A 373 4.82 15.63 4.31
C CYS A 373 3.57 15.18 5.07
N THR A 374 3.30 13.88 5.16
CA THR A 374 2.11 13.36 5.87
C THR A 374 2.12 13.65 7.39
N ILE A 375 3.31 13.87 7.97
CA ILE A 375 3.50 14.13 9.40
C ILE A 375 3.52 15.64 9.70
N GLN A 376 4.25 16.43 8.89
CA GLN A 376 4.63 17.81 9.20
C GLN A 376 3.91 18.87 8.34
N SER A 377 3.42 18.53 7.15
CA SER A 377 2.72 19.52 6.30
C SER A 377 1.35 19.85 6.88
N LEU A 378 1.16 21.12 7.25
CA LEU A 378 -0.12 21.61 7.79
C LEU A 378 -1.28 21.56 6.79
N LEU A 379 -1.05 21.37 5.49
CA LEU A 379 -2.12 21.12 4.52
C LEU A 379 -2.55 19.66 4.62
N ILE A 380 -1.63 18.75 4.27
CA ILE A 380 -1.88 17.31 4.16
C ILE A 380 -2.28 16.71 5.52
N HIS A 381 -1.66 17.11 6.63
CA HIS A 381 -1.97 16.56 7.94
C HIS A 381 -3.40 16.93 8.40
N HIS A 382 -3.86 18.15 8.11
CA HIS A 382 -5.25 18.54 8.39
C HIS A 382 -6.25 17.86 7.45
N GLU A 383 -5.87 17.54 6.21
CA GLU A 383 -6.71 16.79 5.27
C GLU A 383 -6.83 15.31 5.67
N ILE A 384 -5.72 14.66 6.03
CA ILE A 384 -5.70 13.33 6.65
C ILE A 384 -6.61 13.31 7.90
N TYR A 385 -6.50 14.31 8.76
CA TYR A 385 -7.33 14.43 9.96
C TYR A 385 -8.82 14.55 9.62
N GLN A 386 -9.20 15.32 8.60
CA GLN A 386 -10.59 15.45 8.14
C GLN A 386 -11.12 14.12 7.58
N LEU A 387 -10.37 13.47 6.68
CA LEU A 387 -10.76 12.19 6.07
C LEU A 387 -10.80 11.04 7.10
N SER A 388 -10.00 11.11 8.18
CA SER A 388 -10.00 10.08 9.23
C SER A 388 -11.06 10.28 10.32
N HIS A 389 -11.62 11.48 10.47
CA HIS A 389 -12.60 11.83 11.54
C HIS A 389 -13.97 12.25 10.99
N LEU A 390 -14.41 11.61 9.91
CA LEU A 390 -15.76 11.77 9.38
C LEU A 390 -16.83 11.31 10.39
N LYS A 391 -18.05 11.86 10.28
CA LYS A 391 -19.18 11.58 11.19
C LYS A 391 -19.79 10.18 11.00
N THR A 392 -19.37 9.47 9.96
CA THR A 392 -19.87 8.16 9.52
C THR A 392 -18.69 7.21 9.37
N GLU A 393 -18.86 5.97 9.85
CA GLU A 393 -17.88 4.90 9.69
C GLU A 393 -18.31 3.92 8.58
N THR A 394 -17.33 3.30 7.92
CA THR A 394 -17.54 2.28 6.89
C THR A 394 -18.29 1.06 7.45
N GLN A 395 -19.22 0.47 6.68
CA GLN A 395 -20.07 -0.65 7.13
C GLN A 395 -19.30 -1.87 7.68
N PHE A 396 -18.05 -2.09 7.25
CA PHE A 396 -17.17 -3.18 7.67
C PHE A 396 -16.17 -2.79 8.80
N GLY A 397 -16.31 -1.59 9.36
CA GLY A 397 -15.43 -1.02 10.38
C GLY A 397 -14.04 -0.63 9.87
N THR A 398 -13.32 0.15 10.67
CA THR A 398 -11.98 0.66 10.30
C THR A 398 -10.95 -0.47 10.19
N GLN A 399 -10.60 -0.84 8.95
CA GLN A 399 -9.49 -1.75 8.63
C GLN A 399 -8.24 -0.98 8.19
N THR A 400 -7.12 -1.68 8.00
CA THR A 400 -5.87 -1.07 7.48
C THR A 400 -5.98 -0.64 6.03
N GLN A 401 -6.59 -1.48 5.19
CA GLN A 401 -6.67 -1.34 3.73
C GLN A 401 -8.02 -1.88 3.25
N HIS A 402 -8.61 -1.26 2.23
CA HIS A 402 -9.77 -1.78 1.50
C HIS A 402 -9.65 -1.49 0.01
N VAL A 403 -10.47 -2.16 -0.80
CA VAL A 403 -10.44 -2.11 -2.27
C VAL A 403 -11.86 -2.09 -2.81
N ALA A 404 -12.04 -1.59 -4.04
CA ALA A 404 -13.32 -1.71 -4.74
C ALA A 404 -13.72 -3.19 -4.87
N ARG A 405 -14.98 -3.51 -4.57
CA ARG A 405 -15.50 -4.88 -4.48
C ARG A 405 -15.25 -5.67 -5.76
N TYR A 406 -15.40 -5.04 -6.92
CA TYR A 406 -15.26 -5.72 -8.20
C TYR A 406 -13.84 -6.19 -8.51
N TYR A 407 -12.80 -5.57 -7.95
CA TYR A 407 -11.41 -6.07 -8.04
C TYR A 407 -11.16 -7.29 -7.14
N LEU A 408 -11.79 -7.34 -5.95
CA LEU A 408 -11.59 -8.45 -5.02
C LEU A 408 -12.49 -9.65 -5.31
N ASP A 409 -13.79 -9.42 -5.52
CA ASP A 409 -14.80 -10.46 -5.74
C ASP A 409 -14.94 -10.85 -7.22
N GLY A 410 -14.83 -9.88 -8.13
CA GLY A 410 -15.09 -10.00 -9.56
C GLY A 410 -16.39 -9.30 -9.98
N PRO A 411 -16.56 -8.94 -11.27
CA PRO A 411 -17.72 -8.18 -11.74
C PRO A 411 -19.03 -8.95 -11.59
N GLU A 412 -19.09 -10.21 -12.02
CA GLU A 412 -20.32 -11.02 -11.94
C GLU A 412 -20.78 -11.28 -10.50
N GLU A 413 -19.86 -11.54 -9.56
CA GLU A 413 -20.27 -11.68 -8.15
C GLU A 413 -20.67 -10.34 -7.52
N THR A 414 -20.09 -9.22 -7.97
CA THR A 414 -20.56 -7.88 -7.58
C THR A 414 -22.02 -7.67 -8.02
N TYR A 415 -22.34 -7.93 -9.30
CA TYR A 415 -23.72 -7.92 -9.79
C TYR A 415 -24.62 -8.93 -9.06
N ASN A 416 -24.13 -10.13 -8.74
CA ASN A 416 -24.90 -11.08 -7.94
C ASN A 416 -25.17 -10.56 -6.52
N THR A 417 -24.23 -9.85 -5.87
CA THR A 417 -24.51 -9.21 -4.56
C THR A 417 -25.54 -8.10 -4.68
N PHE A 418 -25.54 -7.31 -5.77
CA PHE A 418 -26.58 -6.33 -6.05
C PHE A 418 -27.97 -6.99 -6.31
N ARG A 419 -28.05 -8.04 -7.14
CA ARG A 419 -29.27 -8.83 -7.37
C ARG A 419 -29.82 -9.43 -6.06
N LYS A 420 -28.94 -9.93 -5.17
CA LYS A 420 -29.27 -10.43 -3.82
C LYS A 420 -29.81 -9.28 -2.94
N LEU A 421 -29.23 -8.08 -2.99
CA LEU A 421 -29.68 -6.90 -2.25
C LEU A 421 -31.08 -6.43 -2.68
N CYS A 422 -31.31 -6.26 -3.99
CA CYS A 422 -32.61 -5.90 -4.56
C CYS A 422 -33.70 -6.88 -4.09
N SER A 423 -33.40 -8.19 -4.15
CA SER A 423 -34.30 -9.27 -3.70
C SER A 423 -34.64 -9.20 -2.19
N LEU A 424 -33.71 -8.75 -1.35
CA LEU A 424 -33.94 -8.56 0.09
C LEU A 424 -34.76 -7.29 0.37
N VAL A 425 -34.44 -6.18 -0.30
CA VAL A 425 -35.14 -4.89 -0.19
C VAL A 425 -36.59 -5.00 -0.69
N GLN A 426 -36.83 -5.69 -1.81
CA GLN A 426 -38.18 -6.05 -2.27
C GLN A 426 -38.97 -6.77 -1.18
N LYS A 427 -38.44 -7.86 -0.62
CA LYS A 427 -39.11 -8.65 0.43
C LYS A 427 -39.38 -7.81 1.68
N LYS A 428 -38.47 -6.91 2.05
CA LYS A 428 -38.62 -5.97 3.16
C LYS A 428 -39.78 -5.01 2.95
N TYR A 429 -39.84 -4.32 1.80
CA TYR A 429 -40.93 -3.41 1.49
C TYR A 429 -42.27 -4.11 1.28
N GLU A 430 -42.29 -5.32 0.70
CA GLU A 430 -43.51 -6.14 0.65
C GLU A 430 -44.06 -6.46 2.05
N ILE A 431 -43.21 -6.91 2.97
CA ILE A 431 -43.61 -7.21 4.35
C ILE A 431 -44.09 -5.94 5.06
N ARG A 432 -43.48 -4.78 4.81
CA ARG A 432 -43.93 -3.48 5.34
C ARG A 432 -45.29 -3.05 4.78
N SER A 433 -45.49 -3.08 3.46
CA SER A 433 -46.79 -2.81 2.83
C SER A 433 -47.89 -3.74 3.36
N LYS A 434 -47.54 -5.02 3.58
CA LYS A 434 -48.46 -6.00 4.16
C LYS A 434 -48.82 -5.71 5.64
N LYS A 435 -48.07 -4.90 6.40
CA LYS A 435 -48.32 -4.57 7.82
C LYS A 435 -49.35 -3.43 8.01
N LYS A 436 -50.33 -3.68 8.90
CA LYS A 436 -51.45 -2.77 9.23
C LYS A 436 -51.03 -1.34 9.63
N HIS A 437 -49.91 -1.16 10.31
CA HIS A 437 -49.41 0.16 10.72
C HIS A 437 -49.05 1.04 9.52
N TYR A 438 -48.25 0.51 8.59
CA TYR A 438 -47.79 1.28 7.42
C TYR A 438 -48.92 1.56 6.44
N ARG A 439 -49.86 0.64 6.23
CA ARG A 439 -51.06 0.92 5.41
C ARG A 439 -51.83 2.12 5.95
N LYS A 440 -52.12 2.13 7.26
CA LYS A 440 -52.75 3.29 7.92
C LYS A 440 -51.95 4.57 7.76
N GLN A 441 -50.62 4.55 7.88
CA GLN A 441 -49.80 5.75 7.66
C GLN A 441 -49.83 6.25 6.21
N VAL A 442 -49.95 5.37 5.22
CA VAL A 442 -50.09 5.72 3.80
C VAL A 442 -51.51 6.22 3.46
N GLU A 443 -52.54 5.59 4.03
CA GLU A 443 -53.95 6.02 3.97
C GLU A 443 -54.16 7.40 4.63
N GLU A 444 -53.52 7.62 5.80
CA GLU A 444 -53.55 8.87 6.55
C GLU A 444 -52.55 9.93 5.99
N GLY A 445 -51.81 9.62 4.91
CA GLY A 445 -50.89 10.55 4.24
C GLY A 445 -49.61 10.91 5.01
N LYS A 446 -49.35 10.29 6.17
CA LYS A 446 -48.32 10.68 7.15
C LYS A 446 -46.88 10.33 6.77
N ASN A 447 -46.67 9.60 5.68
CA ASN A 447 -45.33 9.29 5.16
C ASN A 447 -45.38 9.26 3.61
N PRO A 448 -45.06 10.38 2.93
CA PRO A 448 -45.11 10.47 1.48
C PRO A 448 -44.02 9.62 0.81
N GLU A 449 -42.78 9.66 1.31
CA GLU A 449 -41.68 8.85 0.78
C GLU A 449 -42.02 7.35 0.72
N LEU A 450 -42.63 6.81 1.79
CA LEU A 450 -42.98 5.40 1.86
C LEU A 450 -44.07 5.04 0.83
N ARG A 451 -44.98 5.98 0.53
CA ARG A 451 -46.00 5.81 -0.52
C ARG A 451 -45.38 5.82 -1.91
N GLU A 452 -44.39 6.68 -2.15
CA GLU A 452 -43.64 6.74 -3.42
C GLU A 452 -42.77 5.50 -3.61
N LYS A 453 -42.02 5.08 -2.57
CA LYS A 453 -41.22 3.85 -2.56
C LYS A 453 -42.10 2.60 -2.76
N PHE A 454 -43.36 2.58 -2.32
CA PHE A 454 -44.29 1.49 -2.68
C PHE A 454 -44.75 1.53 -4.14
N LYS A 455 -45.11 2.70 -4.70
CA LYS A 455 -45.46 2.82 -6.14
C LYS A 455 -44.31 2.37 -7.04
N LEU A 456 -43.11 2.90 -6.79
CA LEU A 456 -41.91 2.62 -7.55
C LEU A 456 -41.55 1.13 -7.51
N LEU A 457 -41.77 0.46 -6.37
CA LEU A 457 -41.63 -0.99 -6.26
C LEU A 457 -42.68 -1.77 -7.07
N GLU A 458 -43.89 -1.25 -7.22
CA GLU A 458 -44.93 -1.84 -8.08
C GLU A 458 -44.61 -1.62 -9.57
N GLU A 459 -44.08 -0.45 -9.95
CA GLU A 459 -43.58 -0.15 -11.30
C GLU A 459 -42.43 -1.10 -11.72
N ILE A 460 -41.38 -1.24 -10.89
CA ILE A 460 -40.26 -2.18 -11.14
C ILE A 460 -40.78 -3.61 -11.32
N LYS A 461 -41.78 -4.03 -10.54
CA LYS A 461 -42.35 -5.39 -10.66
C LYS A 461 -43.08 -5.61 -11.97
N LEU A 462 -43.89 -4.64 -12.40
CA LEU A 462 -44.57 -4.72 -13.69
C LEU A 462 -43.55 -4.82 -14.84
N GLU A 463 -42.44 -4.09 -14.76
CA GLU A 463 -41.33 -4.21 -15.71
C GLU A 463 -40.64 -5.59 -15.64
N MET A 464 -40.40 -6.13 -14.44
CA MET A 464 -39.73 -7.43 -14.25
C MET A 464 -40.62 -8.65 -14.57
N ASP A 465 -41.92 -8.60 -14.33
CA ASP A 465 -42.85 -9.72 -14.56
C ASP A 465 -43.17 -9.90 -16.07
N ASN A 466 -42.96 -8.86 -16.88
CA ASN A 466 -43.14 -8.88 -18.34
C ASN A 466 -41.98 -9.57 -19.12
N VAL A 467 -40.90 -9.97 -18.44
CA VAL A 467 -39.59 -10.31 -19.05
C VAL A 467 -39.13 -11.73 -18.67
N GLY A 468 -38.32 -12.39 -19.51
CA GLY A 468 -37.82 -13.75 -19.25
C GLY A 468 -36.76 -13.82 -18.15
N ASP A 469 -36.67 -14.92 -17.41
CA ASP A 469 -35.79 -15.02 -16.21
C ASP A 469 -34.30 -14.72 -16.46
N SER A 470 -33.76 -15.04 -17.65
CA SER A 470 -32.38 -14.69 -18.01
C SER A 470 -32.18 -13.20 -18.32
N GLU A 471 -33.25 -12.50 -18.72
CA GLU A 471 -33.24 -11.08 -19.04
C GLU A 471 -33.53 -10.23 -17.80
N LYS A 472 -34.35 -10.73 -16.86
CA LYS A 472 -34.56 -10.12 -15.52
C LYS A 472 -33.24 -9.82 -14.82
N ALA A 473 -32.22 -10.65 -14.99
CA ALA A 473 -30.88 -10.43 -14.44
C ALA A 473 -30.17 -9.18 -14.99
N LYS A 474 -30.40 -8.84 -16.27
CA LYS A 474 -29.92 -7.61 -16.92
C LYS A 474 -30.83 -6.43 -16.57
N LEU A 475 -32.15 -6.61 -16.64
CA LEU A 475 -33.15 -5.59 -16.32
C LEU A 475 -33.02 -5.08 -14.87
N THR A 476 -32.67 -5.95 -13.92
CA THR A 476 -32.39 -5.55 -12.52
C THR A 476 -31.26 -4.52 -12.43
N VAL A 477 -30.27 -4.58 -13.32
CA VAL A 477 -29.14 -3.64 -13.38
C VAL A 477 -29.49 -2.37 -14.15
N SER A 478 -30.23 -2.47 -15.26
CA SER A 478 -30.68 -1.28 -16.02
C SER A 478 -31.70 -0.43 -15.25
N LEU A 479 -32.40 -1.00 -14.27
CA LEU A 479 -33.30 -0.28 -13.36
C LEU A 479 -32.59 0.30 -12.11
N TYR A 480 -31.25 0.37 -12.08
CA TYR A 480 -30.47 0.88 -10.94
C TYR A 480 -30.99 2.21 -10.40
N ASP A 481 -31.21 3.19 -11.27
CA ASP A 481 -31.57 4.57 -10.89
C ASP A 481 -32.97 4.65 -10.22
N LYS A 482 -33.79 3.59 -10.39
CA LYS A 482 -35.03 3.38 -9.62
C LYS A 482 -34.73 2.68 -8.29
N TRP A 483 -33.89 1.64 -8.28
CA TRP A 483 -33.46 0.93 -7.07
C TRP A 483 -32.72 1.82 -6.06
N GLU A 484 -31.89 2.75 -6.52
CA GLU A 484 -31.17 3.72 -5.67
C GLU A 484 -32.14 4.54 -4.81
N ARG A 485 -33.24 5.02 -5.40
CA ARG A 485 -34.33 5.72 -4.70
C ARG A 485 -35.06 4.84 -3.67
N LEU A 486 -35.02 3.51 -3.82
CA LEU A 486 -35.51 2.56 -2.81
C LEU A 486 -34.51 2.29 -1.68
N PHE A 487 -33.20 2.46 -1.92
CA PHE A 487 -32.17 2.25 -0.89
C PHE A 487 -32.04 3.45 0.06
N GLN A 488 -32.31 4.67 -0.42
CA GLN A 488 -32.27 5.92 0.36
C GLN A 488 -33.03 5.79 1.70
N GLY A 489 -32.28 5.92 2.80
CA GLY A 489 -32.80 5.85 4.18
C GLY A 489 -32.88 4.44 4.79
N GLU A 490 -32.58 3.39 4.03
CA GLU A 490 -32.47 2.00 4.53
C GLU A 490 -31.03 1.48 4.55
N LEU A 491 -30.18 2.05 3.69
CA LEU A 491 -28.75 1.77 3.53
C LEU A 491 -28.03 3.09 3.26
N ASN A 492 -26.76 3.17 3.64
CA ASN A 492 -25.89 4.29 3.25
C ASN A 492 -25.38 4.08 1.81
N ASP A 493 -24.98 2.84 1.49
CA ASP A 493 -24.33 2.45 0.23
C ASP A 493 -24.95 1.20 -0.38
N ASN A 494 -24.61 0.94 -1.66
CA ASN A 494 -24.89 -0.33 -2.33
C ASN A 494 -23.65 -0.87 -3.11
N PRO A 495 -23.62 -2.16 -3.50
CA PRO A 495 -22.43 -2.78 -4.13
C PRO A 495 -22.05 -2.24 -5.51
N LEU A 496 -22.89 -1.40 -6.12
CA LEU A 496 -22.66 -0.72 -7.40
C LEU A 496 -22.68 0.82 -7.23
N SER A 497 -22.51 1.34 -6.01
CA SER A 497 -22.09 2.73 -5.79
C SER A 497 -20.68 2.96 -6.34
N ASP A 498 -20.31 4.22 -6.61
CA ASP A 498 -18.94 4.57 -6.99
C ASP A 498 -18.00 4.53 -5.77
N PRO A 499 -16.96 3.67 -5.74
CA PRO A 499 -16.08 3.54 -4.58
C PRO A 499 -15.08 4.70 -4.42
N PHE A 500 -14.92 5.57 -5.43
CA PHE A 500 -13.96 6.68 -5.41
C PHE A 500 -14.62 8.04 -5.12
N ASN A 501 -15.95 8.15 -5.19
CA ASN A 501 -16.65 9.42 -4.96
C ASN A 501 -16.88 9.73 -3.46
N ASP A 502 -16.93 8.73 -2.57
CA ASP A 502 -17.16 8.97 -1.13
C ASP A 502 -15.82 9.16 -0.37
N PRO A 503 -15.60 10.30 0.32
CA PRO A 503 -14.41 10.52 1.15
C PRO A 503 -14.21 9.46 2.25
N ILE A 504 -15.26 8.75 2.69
CA ILE A 504 -15.20 7.67 3.68
C ILE A 504 -14.30 6.50 3.25
N TYR A 505 -14.16 6.28 1.93
CA TYR A 505 -13.31 5.23 1.38
C TYR A 505 -11.93 5.75 0.95
N THR A 506 -11.78 7.04 0.67
CA THR A 506 -10.59 7.63 0.03
C THR A 506 -9.28 7.32 0.76
N LEU A 507 -9.18 7.61 2.07
CA LEU A 507 -7.90 7.56 2.78
C LEU A 507 -7.24 6.16 2.83
N ARG A 508 -8.04 5.08 2.87
CA ARG A 508 -7.56 3.68 3.02
C ARG A 508 -7.85 2.77 1.81
N SER A 509 -8.39 3.34 0.73
CA SER A 509 -8.49 2.66 -0.56
C SER A 509 -7.10 2.35 -1.11
N GLN A 510 -6.94 1.21 -1.79
CA GLN A 510 -5.86 0.98 -2.74
C GLN A 510 -6.42 1.04 -4.15
N GLU A 511 -6.36 2.22 -4.77
CA GLU A 511 -6.91 2.48 -6.11
C GLU A 511 -6.25 1.62 -7.18
N PHE A 512 -4.93 1.47 -7.10
CA PHE A 512 -4.13 0.72 -8.08
C PHE A 512 -4.27 -0.82 -7.94
N PHE A 513 -5.00 -1.33 -6.95
CA PHE A 513 -5.19 -2.79 -6.78
C PHE A 513 -6.18 -3.32 -7.82
N ILE A 514 -5.82 -4.38 -8.54
CA ILE A 514 -6.70 -4.99 -9.56
C ILE A 514 -7.10 -6.44 -9.27
N GLY A 515 -6.45 -7.12 -8.31
CA GLY A 515 -6.85 -8.47 -7.93
C GLY A 515 -5.95 -9.18 -6.92
N ARG A 516 -6.55 -10.12 -6.17
CA ARG A 516 -5.89 -10.99 -5.18
C ARG A 516 -6.03 -12.46 -5.58
N VAL A 517 -4.91 -13.18 -5.65
CA VAL A 517 -4.86 -14.59 -6.06
C VAL A 517 -4.32 -15.48 -4.92
N PRO A 518 -5.13 -16.39 -4.35
CA PRO A 518 -4.70 -17.33 -3.33
C PRO A 518 -3.46 -18.16 -3.72
N TYR A 519 -2.56 -18.36 -2.77
CA TYR A 519 -1.26 -19.04 -2.91
C TYR A 519 -0.29 -18.43 -3.93
N MET A 520 -0.51 -17.16 -4.29
CA MET A 520 0.32 -16.38 -5.22
C MET A 520 0.58 -14.98 -4.66
N GLY A 521 -0.42 -14.10 -4.60
CA GLY A 521 -0.25 -12.74 -4.06
C GLY A 521 -1.24 -11.74 -4.65
N ASP A 522 -0.85 -10.47 -4.66
CA ASP A 522 -1.67 -9.33 -5.07
C ASP A 522 -1.13 -8.68 -6.36
N PHE A 523 -2.01 -8.11 -7.18
CA PHE A 523 -1.69 -7.50 -8.47
C PHE A 523 -2.12 -6.03 -8.51
N TYR A 524 -1.26 -5.18 -9.09
CA TYR A 524 -1.42 -3.73 -9.12
C TYR A 524 -1.17 -3.14 -10.52
N LEU A 525 -1.95 -2.12 -10.88
CA LEU A 525 -1.88 -1.35 -12.12
C LEU A 525 -1.79 0.15 -11.75
N PRO A 526 -0.59 0.77 -11.72
CA PRO A 526 -0.41 2.14 -11.26
C PRO A 526 -0.84 3.14 -12.35
N ARG A 527 -1.92 3.88 -12.11
CA ARG A 527 -2.42 5.00 -12.96
C ARG A 527 -2.96 6.08 -12.04
N LEU A 528 -2.53 7.33 -12.22
CA LEU A 528 -3.01 8.48 -11.44
C LEU A 528 -4.40 8.96 -11.88
N HIS A 529 -4.91 9.98 -11.16
CA HIS A 529 -6.18 10.68 -11.43
C HIS A 529 -7.42 9.79 -11.19
N SER A 530 -7.49 9.20 -10.00
CA SER A 530 -8.67 8.49 -9.48
C SER A 530 -9.72 9.41 -8.85
N TYR A 531 -9.39 10.68 -8.63
CA TYR A 531 -10.19 11.65 -7.87
C TYR A 531 -10.19 13.02 -8.58
N GLY A 532 -11.31 13.74 -8.49
CA GLY A 532 -11.50 15.08 -9.04
C GLY A 532 -12.43 15.16 -10.25
N ASP A 533 -13.04 16.32 -10.47
CA ASP A 533 -14.06 16.58 -11.51
C ASP A 533 -13.48 16.71 -12.94
N GLY A 534 -12.26 16.20 -13.18
CA GLY A 534 -11.45 16.54 -14.36
C GLY A 534 -11.64 15.66 -15.60
N THR A 535 -12.07 14.41 -15.45
CA THR A 535 -12.01 13.43 -16.57
C THR A 535 -13.23 12.50 -16.66
N THR A 536 -13.96 12.62 -17.76
CA THR A 536 -14.97 11.66 -18.23
C THR A 536 -14.41 10.29 -18.59
N MET A 537 -13.08 10.19 -18.80
CA MET A 537 -12.35 9.00 -19.24
C MET A 537 -11.57 8.28 -18.12
N SER A 538 -11.77 8.65 -16.84
CA SER A 538 -11.10 7.92 -15.75
C SER A 538 -11.62 6.49 -15.64
N MET A 539 -10.72 5.54 -15.43
CA MET A 539 -11.04 4.13 -15.17
C MET A 539 -11.51 3.90 -13.72
N TYR A 540 -11.45 4.94 -12.87
CA TYR A 540 -11.77 4.89 -11.46
C TYR A 540 -13.21 5.39 -11.24
N THR A 541 -14.18 4.49 -11.43
CA THR A 541 -15.61 4.81 -11.24
C THR A 541 -16.44 3.57 -10.84
N ASP A 542 -17.77 3.69 -10.78
CA ASP A 542 -18.68 2.56 -10.53
C ASP A 542 -18.66 1.51 -11.66
N LEU A 543 -18.91 0.25 -11.28
CA LEU A 543 -18.74 -0.89 -12.17
C LEU A 543 -19.55 -0.80 -13.47
N ARG A 544 -20.73 -0.13 -13.46
CA ARG A 544 -21.56 0.03 -14.67
C ARG A 544 -20.87 0.93 -15.68
N LYS A 545 -20.54 2.18 -15.28
CA LYS A 545 -19.81 3.12 -16.15
C LYS A 545 -18.48 2.54 -16.63
N LEU A 546 -17.79 1.77 -15.78
CA LEU A 546 -16.54 1.11 -16.16
C LEU A 546 -16.74 0.03 -17.24
N GLN A 547 -17.77 -0.81 -17.13
CA GLN A 547 -18.10 -1.79 -18.18
C GLN A 547 -18.57 -1.12 -19.48
N ASP A 548 -19.36 -0.04 -19.39
CA ASP A 548 -19.80 0.72 -20.57
C ASP A 548 -18.61 1.37 -21.30
N LEU A 549 -17.66 1.94 -20.55
CA LEU A 549 -16.42 2.53 -21.10
C LEU A 549 -15.54 1.45 -21.75
N VAL A 550 -15.32 0.32 -21.06
CA VAL A 550 -14.64 -0.86 -21.62
C VAL A 550 -15.28 -1.31 -22.93
N HIS A 551 -16.62 -1.42 -22.97
CA HIS A 551 -17.33 -1.89 -24.15
C HIS A 551 -17.12 -0.96 -25.36
N LYS A 552 -17.18 0.36 -25.15
CA LYS A 552 -16.96 1.35 -26.22
C LYS A 552 -15.55 1.33 -26.80
N PHE A 553 -14.52 1.19 -25.97
CA PHE A 553 -13.14 1.03 -26.47
C PHE A 553 -12.96 -0.32 -27.20
N LYS A 554 -13.55 -1.40 -26.68
CA LYS A 554 -13.51 -2.75 -27.29
C LYS A 554 -14.26 -2.81 -28.64
N ASN A 555 -15.34 -2.05 -28.79
CA ASN A 555 -16.09 -1.87 -30.03
C ASN A 555 -15.44 -0.87 -31.02
N LYS A 556 -14.38 -0.15 -30.60
CA LYS A 556 -13.77 1.00 -31.29
C LYS A 556 -14.69 2.23 -31.47
N GLU A 557 -15.75 2.34 -30.68
CA GLU A 557 -16.60 3.56 -30.62
C GLU A 557 -15.82 4.73 -30.02
N TYR A 558 -14.98 4.47 -29.01
CA TYR A 558 -14.03 5.44 -28.48
C TYR A 558 -12.66 5.20 -29.15
N THR A 559 -12.25 6.18 -29.96
CA THR A 559 -10.97 6.21 -30.67
C THR A 559 -9.93 7.05 -29.93
N VAL A 560 -8.67 6.99 -30.38
CA VAL A 560 -7.58 7.84 -29.87
C VAL A 560 -7.94 9.33 -29.92
N PHE A 561 -8.64 9.77 -30.97
CA PHE A 561 -9.09 11.16 -31.10
C PHE A 561 -10.24 11.52 -30.15
N HIS A 562 -11.19 10.60 -29.88
CA HIS A 562 -12.21 10.83 -28.84
C HIS A 562 -11.56 10.99 -27.45
N LEU A 563 -10.51 10.22 -27.18
CA LEU A 563 -9.71 10.34 -25.96
C LEU A 563 -8.91 11.67 -25.91
N PHE A 564 -8.54 12.24 -27.06
CA PHE A 564 -7.93 13.57 -27.16
C PHE A 564 -8.95 14.73 -27.01
N GLU A 565 -10.15 14.64 -27.59
CA GLU A 565 -11.24 15.61 -27.39
C GLU A 565 -11.63 15.71 -25.90
N GLU A 566 -11.68 14.57 -25.20
CA GLU A 566 -12.06 14.45 -23.78
C GLU A 566 -10.85 14.53 -22.81
N TYR A 567 -9.81 15.29 -23.18
CA TYR A 567 -8.65 15.64 -22.34
C TYR A 567 -7.85 14.46 -21.75
N GLY A 568 -7.91 13.26 -22.32
CA GLY A 568 -7.26 12.04 -21.79
C GLY A 568 -5.74 12.11 -21.59
N GLN A 569 -5.07 13.18 -22.03
CA GLN A 569 -3.67 13.50 -21.71
C GLN A 569 -3.44 13.92 -20.25
N THR A 570 -4.48 14.29 -19.50
CA THR A 570 -4.39 14.50 -18.04
C THR A 570 -4.25 13.17 -17.29
N LEU A 571 -4.62 12.07 -17.93
CA LEU A 571 -4.44 10.72 -17.41
C LEU A 571 -3.06 10.20 -17.80
N SER A 572 -2.42 9.51 -16.87
CA SER A 572 -1.20 8.73 -17.09
C SER A 572 -1.32 7.85 -18.35
N SER A 573 -0.42 7.97 -19.32
CA SER A 573 -0.54 7.31 -20.63
C SER A 573 0.21 5.97 -20.75
N ARG A 574 1.33 5.81 -20.04
CA ARG A 574 2.07 4.54 -19.93
C ARG A 574 1.61 3.79 -18.67
N PHE A 575 1.81 2.47 -18.63
CA PHE A 575 1.42 1.65 -17.47
C PHE A 575 2.39 0.50 -17.24
N LYS A 576 2.50 0.02 -16.00
CA LYS A 576 3.08 -1.30 -15.69
C LYS A 576 2.05 -2.18 -15.01
N LEU A 577 2.15 -3.49 -15.21
CA LEU A 577 1.50 -4.47 -14.35
C LEU A 577 2.51 -4.96 -13.32
N LEU A 578 2.19 -4.83 -12.04
CA LEU A 578 3.02 -5.26 -10.93
C LEU A 578 2.39 -6.44 -10.20
N TYR A 579 3.21 -7.45 -9.89
CA TYR A 579 2.89 -8.53 -8.96
C TYR A 579 3.62 -8.28 -7.63
N HIS A 580 2.91 -8.45 -6.52
CA HIS A 580 3.45 -8.34 -5.17
C HIS A 580 3.28 -9.68 -4.43
N ASP A 581 4.39 -10.29 -4.02
CA ASP A 581 4.40 -11.50 -3.17
C ASP A 581 4.10 -11.12 -1.70
N THR A 582 2.86 -10.66 -1.48
CA THR A 582 2.32 -10.41 -0.15
C THR A 582 2.32 -11.65 0.75
N PRO A 583 2.16 -12.91 0.28
CA PRO A 583 2.28 -14.07 1.16
C PRO A 583 3.68 -14.28 1.73
N ALA A 584 4.76 -14.09 0.94
CA ALA A 584 6.13 -14.17 1.43
C ALA A 584 6.44 -13.04 2.41
N MET A 585 6.11 -11.79 2.05
CA MET A 585 6.29 -10.63 2.93
C MET A 585 5.54 -10.81 4.27
N ILE A 586 4.27 -11.22 4.22
CA ILE A 586 3.46 -11.48 5.41
C ILE A 586 4.06 -12.63 6.25
N GLN A 587 4.62 -13.67 5.64
CA GLN A 587 5.27 -14.73 6.41
C GLN A 587 6.60 -14.31 7.03
N ASP A 588 7.42 -13.51 6.36
CA ASP A 588 8.65 -12.97 6.94
C ASP A 588 8.33 -12.07 8.15
N ILE A 589 7.36 -11.16 8.01
CA ILE A 589 6.89 -10.31 9.11
C ILE A 589 6.36 -11.15 10.28
N ASN A 590 5.47 -12.13 10.03
CA ASN A 590 4.93 -13.01 11.09
C ASN A 590 5.99 -13.92 11.75
N ARG A 591 7.18 -14.07 11.16
CA ARG A 591 8.31 -14.85 11.71
C ARG A 591 9.38 -13.98 12.36
N ASN A 592 9.21 -12.65 12.38
CA ASN A 592 10.24 -11.67 12.72
C ASN A 592 11.54 -11.82 11.89
N ASN A 593 11.43 -12.33 10.66
CA ASN A 593 12.54 -12.35 9.72
C ASN A 593 12.83 -10.94 9.23
N SER A 594 14.11 -10.61 9.02
CA SER A 594 14.47 -9.36 8.35
C SER A 594 13.90 -9.33 6.91
N THR A 595 13.27 -8.20 6.58
CA THR A 595 12.81 -7.85 5.22
C THR A 595 13.87 -7.03 4.45
N ASN A 596 14.97 -6.64 5.10
CA ASN A 596 16.03 -5.81 4.50
C ASN A 596 16.68 -6.53 3.31
N GLY A 597 16.78 -5.86 2.17
CA GLY A 597 17.45 -6.40 0.97
C GLY A 597 16.72 -7.59 0.32
N LYS A 598 15.44 -7.80 0.64
CA LYS A 598 14.54 -8.72 -0.08
C LYS A 598 13.65 -7.94 -1.03
N CYS A 599 13.50 -8.46 -2.24
CA CYS A 599 12.48 -8.00 -3.18
C CYS A 599 11.20 -8.83 -3.00
N TYR A 600 10.04 -8.18 -3.04
CA TYR A 600 8.73 -8.84 -3.10
C TYR A 600 7.89 -8.33 -4.29
N TRP A 601 8.44 -7.44 -5.11
CA TRP A 601 7.76 -6.69 -6.16
C TRP A 601 8.35 -7.00 -7.52
N TYR A 602 7.49 -7.36 -8.46
CA TYR A 602 7.87 -7.83 -9.79
C TYR A 602 7.07 -7.11 -10.87
N GLU A 603 7.76 -6.58 -11.89
CA GLU A 603 7.14 -6.21 -13.17
C GLU A 603 6.64 -7.49 -13.85
N MET A 604 5.45 -7.46 -14.44
CA MET A 604 4.91 -8.53 -15.28
C MET A 604 4.69 -8.08 -16.74
N CYS A 605 4.47 -6.78 -16.96
CA CYS A 605 4.45 -6.12 -18.27
C CYS A 605 4.66 -4.60 -18.12
N HIS A 606 5.05 -3.93 -19.21
CA HIS A 606 5.35 -2.48 -19.23
C HIS A 606 4.84 -1.74 -20.48
N ASP A 607 4.14 -2.43 -21.37
CA ASP A 607 3.44 -1.88 -22.54
C ASP A 607 2.25 -2.79 -22.94
N SER A 608 1.42 -2.37 -23.90
CA SER A 608 0.31 -3.19 -24.39
C SER A 608 0.75 -4.51 -25.06
N LYS A 609 1.95 -4.57 -25.66
CA LYS A 609 2.49 -5.81 -26.26
C LYS A 609 2.80 -6.86 -25.20
N SER A 610 3.62 -6.52 -24.20
CA SER A 610 3.99 -7.40 -23.09
C SER A 610 2.79 -7.74 -22.21
N LEU A 611 1.77 -6.88 -22.13
CA LEU A 611 0.48 -7.20 -21.50
C LEU A 611 -0.23 -8.35 -22.24
N ARG A 612 -0.22 -8.36 -23.57
CA ARG A 612 -0.82 -9.45 -24.36
C ARG A 612 -0.08 -10.77 -24.16
N GLU A 613 1.26 -10.73 -24.20
CA GLU A 613 2.11 -11.88 -23.86
C GLU A 613 1.83 -12.41 -22.44
N PHE A 614 1.53 -11.53 -21.48
CA PHE A 614 1.13 -11.93 -20.13
C PHE A 614 -0.29 -12.53 -20.06
N ILE A 615 -1.26 -12.00 -20.82
CA ILE A 615 -2.62 -12.55 -20.92
C ILE A 615 -2.59 -13.97 -21.50
N ASP A 616 -1.76 -14.21 -22.52
CA ASP A 616 -1.53 -15.55 -23.10
C ASP A 616 -0.78 -16.47 -22.13
N PHE A 617 0.15 -15.93 -21.32
CA PHE A 617 0.83 -16.67 -20.25
C PHE A 617 -0.13 -17.13 -19.12
N LEU A 618 -1.16 -16.34 -18.80
CA LEU A 618 -2.16 -16.70 -17.78
C LEU A 618 -2.94 -17.97 -18.12
N ASP A 619 -3.20 -18.26 -19.41
CA ASP A 619 -3.96 -19.46 -19.80
C ASP A 619 -3.27 -20.75 -19.36
N TYR A 620 -1.94 -20.84 -19.47
CA TYR A 620 -1.19 -21.99 -18.95
C TYR A 620 -1.48 -22.25 -17.46
N LYS A 621 -1.72 -21.21 -16.67
CA LYS A 621 -1.98 -21.29 -15.22
C LYS A 621 -3.42 -21.65 -14.90
N ILE A 622 -4.36 -21.13 -15.69
CA ILE A 622 -5.81 -21.36 -15.55
C ILE A 622 -6.17 -22.79 -15.98
N VAL A 623 -5.59 -23.29 -17.09
CA VAL A 623 -5.93 -24.59 -17.69
C VAL A 623 -5.79 -25.75 -16.69
N ARG A 624 -6.92 -26.42 -16.46
CA ARG A 624 -6.99 -27.64 -15.65
C ARG A 624 -6.94 -28.87 -16.55
N HIS A 625 -5.74 -29.31 -16.92
CA HIS A 625 -5.57 -30.52 -17.73
C HIS A 625 -6.35 -31.72 -17.14
N PRO A 626 -6.93 -32.58 -18.00
CA PRO A 626 -7.47 -33.87 -17.59
C PRO A 626 -6.39 -34.71 -16.89
N PRO A 627 -6.76 -35.74 -16.10
CA PRO A 627 -5.76 -36.69 -15.62
C PRO A 627 -4.97 -37.24 -16.81
N LYS A 628 -3.64 -37.32 -16.70
CA LYS A 628 -2.87 -38.10 -17.68
C LYS A 628 -3.35 -39.54 -17.61
N GLU A 629 -4.15 -39.95 -18.58
CA GLU A 629 -4.30 -41.36 -18.88
C GLU A 629 -2.90 -41.92 -19.12
N LYS A 630 -2.58 -43.02 -18.44
CA LYS A 630 -1.31 -43.71 -18.68
C LYS A 630 -1.40 -44.27 -20.09
N LYS A 631 -0.70 -43.66 -21.04
CA LYS A 631 -0.35 -44.36 -22.28
C LYS A 631 0.33 -45.66 -21.86
N LYS A 632 -0.33 -46.79 -22.16
CA LYS A 632 0.36 -48.08 -22.24
C LYS A 632 1.19 -48.00 -23.51
N ASP A 633 2.44 -47.58 -23.38
CA ASP A 633 3.40 -47.71 -24.48
C ASP A 633 3.75 -49.20 -24.61
N GLU A 634 2.86 -49.95 -25.27
CA GLU A 634 3.01 -51.39 -25.51
C GLU A 634 4.13 -51.64 -26.52
N LYS A 635 5.34 -51.82 -25.97
CA LYS A 635 6.43 -52.56 -26.60
C LYS A 635 7.08 -53.47 -25.57
N ASP A 636 6.55 -54.69 -25.46
CA ASP A 636 7.25 -55.79 -24.81
C ASP A 636 8.55 -56.08 -25.57
N GLY A 637 9.63 -56.35 -24.83
CA GLY A 637 11.01 -56.36 -25.35
C GLY A 637 12.05 -56.92 -24.37
N ASP A 638 11.62 -57.86 -23.53
CA ASP A 638 12.37 -58.81 -22.71
C ASP A 638 13.38 -58.32 -21.62
N VAL A 639 12.96 -58.56 -20.38
CA VAL A 639 13.73 -59.16 -19.27
C VAL A 639 15.18 -58.71 -19.01
N THR A 640 15.34 -57.89 -17.96
CA THR A 640 15.84 -58.36 -16.64
C THR A 640 15.57 -57.29 -15.59
N GLY A 641 15.37 -57.69 -14.32
CA GLY A 641 15.06 -56.72 -13.26
C GLY A 641 15.52 -57.14 -11.87
N VAL A 642 15.86 -56.14 -11.05
CA VAL A 642 16.01 -56.25 -9.60
C VAL A 642 15.27 -55.07 -8.96
N LYS A 643 14.50 -55.34 -7.90
CA LYS A 643 13.83 -54.32 -7.08
C LYS A 643 14.62 -54.10 -5.80
N GLN A 644 14.71 -52.84 -5.37
CA GLN A 644 14.54 -52.37 -3.97
C GLN A 644 14.59 -50.83 -4.02
N GLU A 645 13.48 -50.13 -3.79
CA GLU A 645 12.88 -49.78 -2.49
C GLU A 645 13.61 -48.64 -1.76
N MET A 646 12.88 -47.55 -1.51
CA MET A 646 13.35 -46.44 -0.67
C MET A 646 12.93 -46.66 0.79
N PRO A 647 13.79 -46.40 1.77
CA PRO A 647 13.35 -46.10 3.13
C PRO A 647 13.02 -44.60 3.26
N VAL A 648 11.75 -44.29 3.57
CA VAL A 648 11.41 -43.00 4.20
C VAL A 648 11.68 -43.14 5.70
N LEU A 649 12.47 -42.25 6.29
CA LEU A 649 12.64 -42.19 7.74
C LEU A 649 12.39 -40.78 8.28
N SER A 650 11.23 -40.66 8.93
CA SER A 650 10.92 -39.61 9.90
C SER A 650 11.37 -40.04 11.30
N GLY A 651 11.97 -39.13 12.07
CA GLY A 651 12.29 -39.34 13.48
C GLY A 651 13.09 -38.18 14.03
N GLY A 652 12.93 -37.85 15.32
CA GLY A 652 13.65 -36.75 15.94
C GLY A 652 13.70 -36.85 17.46
N ASN A 653 14.55 -36.01 18.05
CA ASN A 653 14.66 -35.66 19.48
C ASN A 653 14.80 -36.84 20.48
N LYS A 654 16.03 -37.04 20.98
CA LYS A 654 16.43 -36.41 22.26
C LYS A 654 17.95 -36.50 22.50
N ALA A 655 18.39 -35.79 23.54
CA ALA A 655 19.77 -35.78 24.02
C ALA A 655 20.09 -37.01 24.89
N ASP A 656 21.37 -37.22 25.20
CA ASP A 656 21.86 -36.95 26.57
C ASP A 656 23.39 -36.70 26.56
N ASP A 657 23.93 -36.37 27.73
CA ASP A 657 25.22 -35.72 27.99
C ASP A 657 26.30 -36.69 28.54
N GLN A 658 27.59 -36.45 28.23
CA GLN A 658 28.71 -36.49 29.20
C GLN A 658 30.10 -36.14 28.60
N SER A 659 30.98 -35.64 29.49
CA SER A 659 32.42 -35.33 29.31
C SER A 659 33.30 -36.60 29.47
N MET A 660 34.64 -36.67 29.28
CA MET A 660 35.83 -35.85 29.62
C MET A 660 37.05 -36.30 28.73
N THR A 661 38.27 -35.72 28.66
CA THR A 661 38.96 -34.55 29.27
C THR A 661 40.15 -34.07 28.39
N ASP A 662 40.73 -32.92 28.73
CA ASP A 662 42.15 -32.46 28.64
C ASP A 662 43.22 -33.27 27.89
N VAL A 663 44.06 -32.58 27.09
CA VAL A 663 45.50 -32.32 27.37
C VAL A 663 45.97 -31.04 26.66
N ALA A 664 46.69 -30.18 27.39
CA ALA A 664 47.58 -29.11 26.91
C ALA A 664 48.60 -28.80 28.06
N PRO A 665 49.58 -27.88 27.94
CA PRO A 665 50.08 -27.12 26.79
C PRO A 665 51.63 -27.23 26.63
N THR A 666 52.24 -26.47 25.69
CA THR A 666 53.57 -25.86 25.93
C THR A 666 53.75 -24.57 25.11
N THR A 667 54.64 -23.69 25.56
CA THR A 667 54.77 -22.29 25.12
C THR A 667 55.99 -22.01 24.24
N ALA A 668 55.86 -21.01 23.35
CA ALA A 668 56.95 -20.17 22.87
C ALA A 668 56.39 -18.77 22.52
N VAL A 669 57.24 -17.73 22.56
CA VAL A 669 56.90 -16.30 22.43
C VAL A 669 57.91 -15.63 21.47
N SER A 670 57.72 -14.35 21.11
CA SER A 670 58.64 -13.44 20.38
C SER A 670 58.61 -13.52 18.84
N THR A 671 58.78 -12.43 18.06
CA THR A 671 58.26 -11.03 18.15
C THR A 671 58.39 -10.33 16.77
N GLU A 672 57.66 -9.22 16.61
CA GLU A 672 58.04 -8.00 15.85
C GLU A 672 58.26 -7.95 14.31
N ALA A 673 57.46 -7.06 13.70
CA ALA A 673 57.88 -5.90 12.88
C ALA A 673 58.37 -6.06 11.42
N SER A 674 57.43 -5.79 10.50
CA SER A 674 57.51 -4.79 9.40
C SER A 674 58.82 -4.54 8.63
N THR A 675 58.74 -4.56 7.29
CA THR A 675 58.80 -3.31 6.48
C THR A 675 58.21 -3.48 5.07
N ALA A 676 58.06 -2.37 4.34
CA ALA A 676 57.17 -2.21 3.19
C ALA A 676 57.84 -2.32 1.79
N ASN A 677 57.00 -2.13 0.76
CA ASN A 677 57.25 -1.44 -0.52
C ASN A 677 57.60 -2.19 -1.84
N THR A 678 56.59 -2.20 -2.73
CA THR A 678 56.61 -1.57 -4.08
C THR A 678 57.01 -2.39 -5.32
N THR A 679 56.52 -1.91 -6.49
CA THR A 679 56.59 -2.44 -7.88
C THR A 679 55.79 -3.73 -8.13
N VAL A 680 54.83 -3.83 -9.07
CA VAL A 680 54.63 -3.29 -10.44
C VAL A 680 55.50 -3.98 -11.50
N THR A 681 54.85 -4.79 -12.34
CA THR A 681 55.21 -4.98 -13.76
C THR A 681 54.02 -5.57 -14.52
N GLU A 682 53.69 -4.99 -15.67
CA GLU A 682 52.81 -5.61 -16.68
C GLU A 682 53.63 -6.54 -17.58
N ALA A 683 53.01 -7.62 -18.08
CA ALA A 683 53.56 -8.41 -19.18
C ALA A 683 52.44 -9.12 -19.96
N THR A 684 52.05 -8.56 -21.10
CA THR A 684 51.26 -9.25 -22.12
C THR A 684 52.16 -10.19 -22.94
N ILE A 685 51.66 -11.33 -23.45
CA ILE A 685 51.80 -11.79 -24.86
C ILE A 685 51.32 -13.25 -25.08
N SER A 686 50.46 -13.37 -26.11
CA SER A 686 50.14 -14.49 -27.01
C SER A 686 50.49 -15.96 -26.71
N ILE A 687 49.42 -16.77 -26.61
CA ILE A 687 49.05 -17.87 -27.53
C ILE A 687 50.19 -18.59 -28.28
N LYS A 688 50.29 -19.91 -28.07
CA LYS A 688 50.58 -20.92 -29.11
C LYS A 688 49.96 -22.28 -28.72
N SER A 689 49.80 -23.17 -29.70
CA SER A 689 49.06 -24.45 -29.56
C SER A 689 49.95 -25.67 -29.87
N ASP A 690 49.61 -26.83 -29.30
CA ASP A 690 49.21 -28.07 -30.04
C ASP A 690 49.17 -29.33 -29.13
N ASP A 691 48.39 -30.33 -29.58
CA ASP A 691 48.01 -31.62 -28.96
C ASP A 691 49.11 -32.45 -28.23
N THR A 692 48.82 -33.18 -27.14
CA THR A 692 48.13 -34.50 -27.23
C THR A 692 47.77 -35.16 -25.86
N ASP A 693 46.82 -36.12 -25.92
CA ASP A 693 46.59 -37.32 -25.08
C ASP A 693 46.08 -37.34 -23.60
N LYS A 694 44.74 -37.48 -23.51
CA LYS A 694 43.94 -38.55 -22.84
C LYS A 694 43.96 -38.78 -21.30
N LYS A 695 42.75 -39.16 -20.83
CA LYS A 695 42.31 -39.62 -19.47
C LYS A 695 42.18 -38.49 -18.43
N SER A 696 41.12 -38.40 -17.62
CA SER A 696 39.84 -39.14 -17.56
C SER A 696 38.70 -38.19 -17.15
N LYS A 697 37.47 -38.41 -17.65
CA LYS A 697 36.32 -37.53 -17.36
C LYS A 697 35.44 -38.11 -16.25
N THR A 698 35.38 -37.45 -15.10
CA THR A 698 34.30 -37.60 -14.13
C THR A 698 32.99 -37.00 -14.67
N PRO A 699 31.81 -37.46 -14.21
CA PRO A 699 30.53 -37.04 -14.79
C PRO A 699 30.22 -35.57 -14.47
N LYS A 700 30.27 -34.70 -15.49
CA LYS A 700 29.79 -33.32 -15.38
C LYS A 700 28.30 -33.35 -14.99
N LYS A 701 27.94 -32.69 -13.89
CA LYS A 701 26.55 -32.40 -13.53
C LYS A 701 25.85 -31.79 -14.75
N LYS A 702 24.73 -32.35 -15.18
CA LYS A 702 23.91 -31.76 -16.25
C LYS A 702 23.46 -30.37 -15.77
N LYS A 703 24.00 -29.30 -16.38
CA LYS A 703 23.34 -27.99 -16.28
C LYS A 703 21.96 -28.15 -16.89
N TRP A 704 20.92 -27.86 -16.12
CA TRP A 704 19.59 -27.67 -16.69
C TRP A 704 19.65 -26.38 -17.50
N VAL A 705 19.44 -26.49 -18.80
CA VAL A 705 19.05 -25.33 -19.61
C VAL A 705 17.64 -24.99 -19.15
N LYS A 706 17.42 -23.77 -18.66
CA LYS A 706 16.06 -23.28 -18.40
C LYS A 706 15.30 -23.26 -19.73
N LEU A 707 14.01 -23.57 -19.71
CA LEU A 707 13.10 -22.93 -20.64
C LEU A 707 12.76 -21.59 -20.00
N ASP A 708 12.97 -20.48 -20.70
CA ASP A 708 12.91 -19.14 -20.12
C ASP A 708 11.48 -18.67 -19.80
N THR A 709 10.47 -19.49 -20.15
CA THR A 709 9.08 -19.34 -19.71
C THR A 709 8.63 -20.61 -18.98
N ASN A 710 8.15 -20.47 -17.74
CA ASN A 710 7.49 -21.57 -17.05
C ASN A 710 6.09 -21.80 -17.62
N THR A 711 5.97 -22.64 -18.65
CA THR A 711 4.69 -23.04 -19.26
C THR A 711 3.93 -24.10 -18.45
N HIS A 712 4.39 -24.48 -17.25
CA HIS A 712 3.69 -25.47 -16.43
C HIS A 712 2.41 -24.92 -15.79
N PRO A 713 1.33 -25.73 -15.75
CA PRO A 713 0.06 -25.34 -15.14
C PRO A 713 0.09 -25.36 -13.62
N LEU A 714 -0.85 -24.65 -13.00
CA LEU A 714 -1.00 -24.68 -11.54
C LEU A 714 -1.26 -26.11 -11.03
N PRO A 715 -0.79 -26.48 -9.83
CA PRO A 715 -0.96 -27.83 -9.29
C PRO A 715 -2.44 -28.25 -9.23
N ARG A 716 -2.75 -29.48 -9.68
CA ARG A 716 -4.13 -30.00 -9.85
C ARG A 716 -4.95 -30.11 -8.55
N ASP A 717 -4.30 -29.93 -7.40
CA ASP A 717 -4.88 -29.88 -6.06
C ASP A 717 -6.05 -28.86 -5.98
N GLN A 718 -7.11 -29.26 -5.28
CA GLN A 718 -8.32 -28.47 -5.06
C GLN A 718 -8.05 -27.12 -4.38
N ARG A 719 -6.98 -27.00 -3.58
CA ARG A 719 -6.54 -25.73 -2.97
C ARG A 719 -6.33 -24.61 -4.01
N TYR A 720 -5.85 -24.94 -5.21
CA TYR A 720 -5.61 -23.97 -6.29
C TYR A 720 -6.85 -23.71 -7.17
N ASN A 721 -8.02 -24.29 -6.88
CA ASN A 721 -9.24 -23.98 -7.64
C ASN A 721 -9.71 -22.53 -7.40
N ALA A 722 -9.53 -22.00 -6.17
CA ALA A 722 -9.76 -20.59 -5.88
C ALA A 722 -8.78 -19.68 -6.65
N SER A 723 -7.50 -20.07 -6.71
CA SER A 723 -6.48 -19.38 -7.51
C SER A 723 -6.85 -19.32 -8.99
N ARG A 724 -7.28 -20.44 -9.60
CA ARG A 724 -7.74 -20.47 -11.00
C ARG A 724 -8.93 -19.55 -11.27
N SER A 725 -9.91 -19.51 -10.37
CA SER A 725 -11.06 -18.62 -10.50
C SER A 725 -10.66 -17.14 -10.45
N LYS A 726 -9.77 -16.77 -9.53
CA LYS A 726 -9.26 -15.38 -9.45
C LYS A 726 -8.31 -15.00 -10.59
N LEU A 727 -7.53 -15.96 -11.13
CA LEU A 727 -6.75 -15.74 -12.34
C LEU A 727 -7.62 -15.60 -13.60
N GLN A 728 -8.75 -16.31 -13.69
CA GLN A 728 -9.71 -16.14 -14.77
C GLN A 728 -10.31 -14.72 -14.74
N ILE A 729 -10.77 -14.26 -13.57
CA ILE A 729 -11.28 -12.89 -13.38
C ILE A 729 -10.21 -11.84 -13.72
N LEU A 730 -8.96 -12.06 -13.29
CA LEU A 730 -7.84 -11.18 -13.62
C LEU A 730 -7.54 -11.17 -15.14
N LYS A 731 -7.61 -12.33 -15.81
CA LYS A 731 -7.42 -12.42 -17.27
C LYS A 731 -8.54 -11.70 -18.02
N GLU A 732 -9.79 -11.89 -17.62
CA GLU A 732 -10.96 -11.20 -18.19
C GLU A 732 -10.80 -9.68 -18.07
N TYR A 733 -10.50 -9.19 -16.87
CA TYR A 733 -10.22 -7.78 -16.60
C TYR A 733 -9.08 -7.22 -17.48
N LEU A 734 -7.91 -7.88 -17.50
CA LEU A 734 -6.76 -7.42 -18.30
C LEU A 734 -7.03 -7.49 -19.81
N SER A 735 -7.75 -8.51 -20.28
CA SER A 735 -8.13 -8.65 -21.70
C SER A 735 -9.14 -7.61 -22.17
N ASP A 736 -9.95 -7.06 -21.26
CA ASP A 736 -10.87 -5.97 -21.55
C ASP A 736 -10.19 -4.60 -21.42
N PHE A 737 -9.29 -4.42 -20.45
CA PHE A 737 -8.50 -3.20 -20.29
C PHE A 737 -7.42 -3.02 -21.38
N TYR A 738 -6.97 -4.10 -22.04
CA TYR A 738 -6.01 -4.05 -23.15
C TYR A 738 -6.37 -3.00 -24.22
N TYR A 739 -7.65 -2.89 -24.60
CA TYR A 739 -8.12 -1.94 -25.61
C TYR A 739 -7.94 -0.48 -25.14
N ILE A 740 -8.34 -0.20 -23.89
CA ILE A 740 -8.18 1.12 -23.26
C ILE A 740 -6.68 1.48 -23.20
N LEU A 741 -5.87 0.59 -22.64
CA LEU A 741 -4.43 0.81 -22.42
C LEU A 741 -3.68 1.02 -23.74
N SER A 742 -4.00 0.25 -24.78
CA SER A 742 -3.40 0.43 -26.12
C SER A 742 -3.75 1.79 -26.74
N THR A 743 -4.98 2.30 -26.55
CA THR A 743 -5.34 3.65 -27.02
C THR A 743 -4.68 4.79 -26.24
N PHE A 744 -4.36 4.60 -24.95
CA PHE A 744 -3.57 5.57 -24.17
C PHE A 744 -2.11 5.64 -24.65
N GLU A 745 -1.51 4.53 -25.05
CA GLU A 745 -0.17 4.50 -25.65
C GLU A 745 -0.17 5.18 -27.03
N GLN A 746 -1.18 4.91 -27.87
CA GLN A 746 -1.36 5.58 -29.16
C GLN A 746 -1.59 7.09 -29.01
N LEU A 747 -2.38 7.52 -28.01
CA LEU A 747 -2.61 8.94 -27.70
C LEU A 747 -1.29 9.69 -27.43
N ARG A 748 -0.37 9.07 -26.69
CA ARG A 748 0.97 9.62 -26.44
C ARG A 748 1.75 9.75 -27.75
N ASN A 749 1.78 8.68 -28.55
CA ASN A 749 2.55 8.64 -29.80
C ASN A 749 2.03 9.62 -30.87
N GLU A 750 0.72 9.87 -30.94
CA GLU A 750 0.11 10.80 -31.89
C GLU A 750 0.06 12.26 -31.41
N TYR A 751 -0.17 12.52 -30.11
CA TYR A 751 -0.54 13.86 -29.61
C TYR A 751 0.31 14.40 -28.43
N ALA A 752 1.39 13.75 -27.97
CA ALA A 752 2.11 14.16 -26.74
C ALA A 752 2.50 15.65 -26.66
N ASP A 753 2.87 16.28 -27.79
CA ASP A 753 3.26 17.70 -27.86
C ASP A 753 2.09 18.68 -28.09
N MET A 754 0.85 18.20 -28.21
CA MET A 754 -0.32 19.00 -28.55
C MET A 754 -1.28 19.14 -27.36
N LYS A 755 -1.56 20.36 -26.92
CA LYS A 755 -2.69 20.63 -25.99
C LYS A 755 -3.99 20.85 -26.80
N PRO A 756 -5.16 20.29 -26.39
CA PRO A 756 -6.39 20.31 -27.18
C PRO A 756 -7.07 21.69 -27.23
N GLY A 757 -6.66 22.56 -28.16
CA GLY A 757 -7.29 23.85 -28.40
C GLY A 757 -8.58 23.76 -29.24
N ARG A 758 -9.61 24.55 -28.90
CA ARG A 758 -10.93 24.59 -29.60
C ARG A 758 -10.88 24.76 -31.13
N ARG A 759 -9.79 25.32 -31.67
CA ARG A 759 -9.53 25.40 -33.12
C ARG A 759 -8.88 24.11 -33.64
N GLN A 760 -7.78 23.69 -33.04
CA GLN A 760 -7.03 22.48 -33.41
C GLN A 760 -7.92 21.24 -33.41
N LEU A 761 -8.79 21.05 -32.40
CA LEU A 761 -9.74 19.93 -32.37
C LEU A 761 -10.64 19.88 -33.62
N ARG A 762 -11.14 21.03 -34.09
CA ARG A 762 -11.99 21.11 -35.29
C ARG A 762 -11.21 20.80 -36.58
N ASP A 763 -9.96 21.21 -36.63
CA ASP A 763 -9.10 21.02 -37.80
C ASP A 763 -8.58 19.56 -37.87
N ILE A 764 -8.23 18.94 -36.73
CA ILE A 764 -7.89 17.50 -36.63
C ILE A 764 -9.10 16.63 -37.00
N ARG A 765 -10.29 16.93 -36.46
CA ARG A 765 -11.53 16.21 -36.76
C ARG A 765 -11.90 16.22 -38.25
N ARG A 766 -11.54 17.30 -38.97
CA ARG A 766 -11.68 17.37 -40.44
C ARG A 766 -10.64 16.52 -41.15
N ASN A 767 -9.39 16.55 -40.72
CA ASN A 767 -8.32 15.74 -41.31
C ASN A 767 -8.61 14.23 -41.18
N GLN A 768 -9.18 13.77 -40.06
CA GLN A 768 -9.59 12.37 -39.90
C GLN A 768 -10.71 11.96 -40.87
N ILE A 769 -11.66 12.84 -41.18
CA ILE A 769 -12.71 12.55 -42.17
C ILE A 769 -12.09 12.32 -43.55
N ASN A 770 -11.07 13.09 -43.94
CA ASN A 770 -10.39 12.90 -45.22
C ASN A 770 -9.63 11.55 -45.26
N TYR A 771 -8.87 11.21 -44.21
CA TYR A 771 -8.13 9.93 -44.14
C TYR A 771 -9.03 8.69 -44.20
N ASN A 772 -10.32 8.81 -43.85
CA ASN A 772 -11.29 7.73 -43.91
C ASN A 772 -12.02 7.61 -45.26
N MET A 773 -11.84 8.57 -46.18
CA MET A 773 -12.49 8.55 -47.51
C MET A 773 -11.64 7.87 -48.59
N ASP A 774 -10.32 7.84 -48.43
CA ASP A 774 -9.35 7.36 -49.43
C ASP A 774 -9.17 5.82 -49.44
N TYR A 775 -10.09 5.04 -48.85
CA TYR A 775 -10.04 3.56 -48.79
C TYR A 775 -11.33 2.82 -49.18
N ASP A 776 -12.48 3.51 -49.28
CA ASP A 776 -13.77 2.91 -49.69
C ASP A 776 -14.02 3.04 -51.21
N SER A 777 -13.03 3.49 -52.01
CA SER A 777 -13.20 3.83 -53.44
C SER A 777 -12.76 2.77 -54.46
N ASP A 778 -11.97 1.78 -54.05
CA ASP A 778 -11.19 0.96 -54.99
C ASP A 778 -11.77 -0.44 -55.25
N ASP A 779 -12.67 -0.93 -54.39
CA ASP A 779 -13.34 -2.25 -54.55
C ASP A 779 -14.52 -2.22 -55.56
N ASP A 780 -15.05 -1.03 -55.91
CA ASP A 780 -16.16 -0.85 -56.87
C ASP A 780 -15.70 -0.81 -58.35
N MET A 781 -14.43 -1.14 -58.62
CA MET A 781 -13.77 -1.02 -59.95
C MET A 781 -13.28 -2.36 -60.55
N MET A 782 -13.81 -3.50 -60.09
CA MET A 782 -13.51 -4.84 -60.63
C MET A 782 -14.78 -5.65 -60.91
N GLU A 783 -15.23 -5.62 -62.18
CA GLU A 783 -16.15 -6.63 -62.77
C GLU A 783 -15.43 -7.98 -63.00
#